data_AF-A0A8H4UBU3-F1
#
_entry.id   AF-A0A8H4UBU3-F1
#
_cell.length_a   1.000
_cell.length_b   1.000
_cell.length_c   1.000
_cell.angle_alpha   90.00
_cell.angle_beta   90.00
_cell.angle_gamma   90.00
#
_symmetry.space_group_name_H-M   'P 1'
#
loop_
_entity.id
_entity.type
_entity.pdbx_description
1 polymer ?
#
loop_
_entity_poly.entity_id
_entity_poly.type
_entity_poly.pdbx_seq_one_letter_code
_entity_poly.pdbx_strand_id
1 'polypeptide(L)'
;MSMDVDSDIDMGAASNAAPSGTKRKAQNDLEESLAPHRIKALDPNVVNKIAAGEIIVAPVHALKELIENAVDAGATSLDVLAKDGGLKLLQITDNGCGIQKADMAILCERHTTSKITSFEDLAAIATYGFRGEALASISHIAHLSVTTKTKSSDLAWRAHYLDGRLTAPKPGQSAEPKGVAGRPGTQITVEDLFYNVPTRRRAFRSISDEFNKIIDMVGRYAVHCKGVGFSCKKAGEASTSLSIQPHATVIDRIRQIHGSAVANELLDFSTSEDRWGFKAEGYTTNANYSVKKTTLLLFINHRCVESTHIKKAIEQTYASFLPKSGHPFIYLSLEIDPARVDVNVHPTKREVHFLNEDEIIQAICEHIESKLAAVDTSRTFMTQTLLPGVKAVDSTAQTDSEGTSSRRTPASKRPRRNSNDLVRTDTAERKITSMFTRAGPSESAASAEQAGEPSAAPEVLEYESADRETVQCRLNSVKQLRHEVREDMHGELTEIFSAHTFVGIVDDQRRLAAIQGEVKLYLIDYGRACYEYLYQLGLTDFGNFGTIQFSPALDLRELLRMAAEVEKNAISSPDEDFDTETLVDRVADQLIERREMLLEYFNLEISPAGELVSLPLLVKGYTPPIVKLPRFLLRLGPAVDWSEEKACFETFVRELATFYVPEPLPALPGDPESLREEDIPDDVRVRRQHVRHAVQHIFFPAFKARLVATRSLMEDGILEVASLKGLYHDKLCKKKIMWQKTKTYNTGDSLVVTDPTTNPALRSLTLGERTGPRILYELWSLSGFCCEPQAKEKEDGGSRSLDIFKRAT
;
A
#
# COMPACT_ATOMS: atom_id res chain seq x y z
N MET A 1 64.93 4.33 -66.09
CA MET A 1 65.40 3.45 -64.99
C MET A 1 64.16 2.85 -64.38
N SER A 2 63.91 1.58 -64.75
CA SER A 2 63.13 0.51 -64.08
C SER A 2 61.78 0.89 -63.44
N MET A 3 60.61 0.51 -64.01
CA MET A 3 59.92 -0.82 -63.86
C MET A 3 59.56 -1.10 -62.38
N ASP A 4 58.33 -1.33 -61.92
CA ASP A 4 57.08 -1.97 -62.41
C ASP A 4 55.89 -1.48 -61.50
N VAL A 5 54.61 -1.27 -61.92
CA VAL A 5 53.54 -2.19 -62.39
C VAL A 5 53.12 -3.18 -61.26
N ASP A 6 51.94 -3.10 -60.60
CA ASP A 6 50.56 -3.52 -60.98
C ASP A 6 49.58 -3.13 -59.83
N SER A 7 48.34 -2.63 -60.03
CA SER A 7 47.04 -3.32 -60.36
C SER A 7 46.70 -4.47 -59.36
N ASP A 8 45.53 -4.69 -58.75
CA ASP A 8 44.09 -4.56 -59.06
C ASP A 8 43.28 -4.68 -57.72
N ILE A 9 42.20 -3.92 -57.46
CA ILE A 9 40.76 -4.16 -57.75
C ILE A 9 40.08 -5.29 -56.93
N ASP A 10 39.34 -4.83 -55.90
CA ASP A 10 37.90 -5.02 -55.63
C ASP A 10 37.31 -6.25 -54.87
N MET A 11 36.25 -5.88 -54.14
CA MET A 11 35.09 -6.62 -53.62
C MET A 11 35.15 -7.34 -52.26
N GLY A 12 34.56 -6.65 -51.28
CA GLY A 12 33.28 -7.09 -50.71
C GLY A 12 33.31 -7.69 -49.30
N ALA A 13 32.62 -7.03 -48.36
CA ALA A 13 31.51 -7.60 -47.58
C ALA A 13 31.22 -6.77 -46.31
N ALA A 14 29.95 -6.47 -46.11
CA ALA A 14 29.43 -5.82 -44.92
C ALA A 14 29.59 -6.69 -43.65
N SER A 15 29.96 -6.05 -42.54
CA SER A 15 29.50 -6.50 -41.22
C SER A 15 29.19 -5.28 -40.35
N ASN A 16 27.92 -5.16 -39.98
CA ASN A 16 27.41 -4.26 -38.96
C ASN A 16 27.90 -4.75 -37.59
N ALA A 17 28.74 -3.96 -36.93
CA ALA A 17 28.97 -4.07 -35.49
C ALA A 17 28.97 -2.65 -34.90
N ALA A 18 27.93 -2.34 -34.13
CA ALA A 18 27.88 -1.12 -33.32
C ALA A 18 29.03 -1.12 -32.30
N PRO A 19 29.73 0.00 -32.07
CA PRO A 19 30.75 0.04 -31.04
C PRO A 19 30.06 -0.01 -29.67
N SER A 20 30.44 -1.05 -28.92
CA SER A 20 30.09 -1.25 -27.51
C SER A 20 30.54 -0.06 -26.67
N GLY A 21 29.77 0.21 -25.61
CA GLY A 21 29.87 1.38 -24.76
C GLY A 21 31.30 1.68 -24.30
N THR A 22 31.78 2.85 -24.70
CA THR A 22 32.94 3.48 -24.08
C THR A 22 32.58 3.79 -22.62
N LYS A 23 33.22 3.08 -21.68
CA LYS A 23 33.27 3.49 -20.27
C LYS A 23 33.75 4.93 -20.24
N ARG A 24 32.91 5.86 -19.78
CA ARG A 24 33.37 7.23 -19.48
C ARG A 24 34.46 7.11 -18.42
N LYS A 25 35.67 7.57 -18.75
CA LYS A 25 36.66 7.96 -17.74
C LYS A 25 36.01 9.08 -16.93
N ALA A 26 35.83 8.87 -15.64
CA ALA A 26 35.59 9.97 -14.72
C ALA A 26 36.79 10.91 -14.86
N GLN A 27 36.57 12.11 -15.40
CA GLN A 27 37.54 13.19 -15.29
C GLN A 27 37.55 13.63 -13.82
N ASN A 28 38.76 13.84 -13.29
CA ASN A 28 39.06 14.26 -11.92
C ASN A 28 38.63 15.72 -11.64
N ASP A 29 37.35 16.05 -11.83
CA ASP A 29 36.80 17.38 -11.56
C ASP A 29 35.67 17.31 -10.51
N LEU A 30 35.84 16.51 -9.46
CA LEU A 30 34.83 16.32 -8.39
C LEU A 30 35.21 16.95 -7.04
N GLU A 31 36.24 17.80 -6.99
CA GLU A 31 36.56 18.59 -5.79
C GLU A 31 35.84 19.96 -5.73
N GLU A 32 35.21 20.41 -6.82
CA GLU A 32 34.43 21.66 -6.86
C GLU A 32 32.92 21.39 -6.96
N SER A 33 32.26 21.08 -5.84
CA SER A 33 30.91 21.58 -5.48
C SER A 33 30.26 20.75 -4.36
N LEU A 34 30.92 20.69 -3.20
CA LEU A 34 30.29 20.26 -1.94
C LEU A 34 29.38 21.34 -1.31
N ALA A 35 28.97 22.34 -2.10
CA ALA A 35 27.99 23.34 -1.68
C ALA A 35 26.57 22.84 -2.00
N PRO A 36 25.59 22.98 -1.09
CA PRO A 36 24.22 22.56 -1.36
C PRO A 36 23.70 23.23 -2.64
N HIS A 37 23.19 22.43 -3.57
CA HIS A 37 22.60 22.96 -4.79
C HIS A 37 21.43 23.86 -4.42
N ARG A 38 21.54 25.13 -4.80
CA ARG A 38 20.46 26.10 -4.57
C ARG A 38 19.19 25.62 -5.26
N ILE A 39 18.10 25.51 -4.51
CA ILE A 39 16.76 25.23 -5.06
C ILE A 39 16.45 26.28 -6.13
N LYS A 40 16.09 25.82 -7.33
CA LYS A 40 15.73 26.67 -8.47
C LYS A 40 14.35 26.26 -8.97
N ALA A 41 13.56 27.25 -9.37
CA ALA A 41 12.31 26.98 -10.08
C ALA A 41 12.60 26.21 -11.37
N LEU A 42 11.79 25.19 -11.65
CA LEU A 42 11.83 24.48 -12.93
C LEU A 42 11.38 25.39 -14.06
N ASP A 43 11.91 25.17 -15.26
CA ASP A 43 11.43 25.83 -16.46
C ASP A 43 9.92 25.54 -16.64
N PRO A 44 9.07 26.55 -16.88
CA PRO A 44 7.63 26.36 -17.04
C PRO A 44 7.26 25.32 -18.10
N ASN A 45 8.04 25.18 -19.17
CA ASN A 45 7.78 24.17 -20.20
C ASN A 45 7.99 22.75 -19.67
N VAL A 46 8.96 22.57 -18.77
CA VAL A 46 9.21 21.28 -18.10
C VAL A 46 8.06 20.96 -17.16
N VAL A 47 7.63 21.93 -16.34
CA VAL A 47 6.46 21.78 -15.45
C VAL A 47 5.21 21.39 -16.25
N ASN A 48 4.96 22.08 -17.37
CA ASN A 48 3.79 21.82 -18.17
C ASN A 48 3.82 20.45 -18.83
N LYS A 49 4.99 19.98 -19.28
CA LYS A 49 5.15 18.64 -19.87
C LYS A 49 5.01 17.53 -18.84
N ILE A 50 5.50 17.75 -17.62
CA ILE A 50 5.34 16.79 -16.51
C ILE A 50 3.85 16.67 -16.16
N ALA A 51 3.18 17.80 -15.88
CA ALA A 51 1.76 17.81 -15.54
C ALA A 51 0.87 17.24 -16.67
N ALA A 52 1.18 17.57 -17.94
CA ALA A 52 0.46 16.98 -19.08
C ALA A 52 0.61 15.46 -19.15
N GLY A 53 1.78 14.95 -18.73
CA GLY A 53 2.06 13.53 -18.64
C GLY A 53 1.34 12.80 -17.50
N GLU A 54 0.90 13.49 -16.46
CA GLU A 54 0.09 12.92 -15.37
C GLU A 54 -1.39 12.86 -15.76
N ILE A 55 -1.87 13.87 -16.47
CA ILE A 55 -3.25 13.95 -16.96
C ILE A 55 -3.47 12.98 -18.13
N ILE A 56 -2.59 12.97 -19.13
CA ILE A 56 -2.70 12.10 -20.31
C ILE A 56 -1.65 11.01 -20.25
N VAL A 57 -2.05 9.88 -19.65
CA VAL A 57 -1.14 8.74 -19.47
C VAL A 57 -0.99 7.85 -20.70
N ALA A 58 -2.10 7.65 -21.42
CA ALA A 58 -2.22 6.78 -22.59
C ALA A 58 -3.19 7.39 -23.63
N PRO A 59 -3.16 6.96 -24.91
CA PRO A 59 -4.05 7.45 -25.95
C PRO A 59 -5.55 7.35 -25.58
N VAL A 60 -5.92 6.29 -24.87
CA VAL A 60 -7.31 6.07 -24.41
C VAL A 60 -7.77 7.13 -23.40
N HIS A 61 -6.87 7.75 -22.63
CA HIS A 61 -7.24 8.84 -21.70
C HIS A 61 -7.51 10.13 -22.46
N ALA A 62 -6.71 10.45 -23.49
CA ALA A 62 -7.00 11.57 -24.39
C ALA A 62 -8.35 11.36 -25.09
N LEU A 63 -8.61 10.15 -25.59
CA LEU A 63 -9.89 9.80 -26.19
C LEU A 63 -11.06 9.99 -25.21
N LYS A 64 -10.95 9.52 -23.97
CA LYS A 64 -11.97 9.71 -22.94
C LYS A 64 -12.32 11.19 -22.75
N GLU A 65 -11.32 12.04 -22.53
CA GLU A 65 -11.54 13.49 -22.35
C GLU A 65 -12.19 14.14 -23.58
N LEU A 66 -11.81 13.72 -24.78
CA LEU A 66 -12.38 14.27 -26.01
C LEU A 66 -13.82 13.78 -26.27
N ILE A 67 -14.15 12.54 -25.94
CA ILE A 67 -15.54 12.03 -25.97
C ILE A 67 -16.39 12.82 -24.98
N GLU A 68 -15.92 12.97 -23.74
CA GLU A 68 -16.61 13.73 -22.70
C GLU A 68 -16.89 15.18 -23.13
N ASN A 69 -15.91 15.85 -23.75
CA ASN A 69 -16.09 17.20 -24.27
C ASN A 69 -17.12 17.29 -25.41
N ALA A 70 -17.18 16.29 -26.27
CA ALA A 70 -18.16 16.25 -27.35
C ALA A 70 -19.59 15.99 -26.82
N VAL A 71 -19.73 15.11 -25.83
CA VAL A 71 -21.01 14.86 -25.16
C VAL A 71 -21.49 16.11 -24.41
N ASP A 72 -20.59 16.79 -23.68
CA ASP A 72 -20.88 18.09 -23.05
C ASP A 72 -21.30 19.16 -24.07
N ALA A 73 -20.78 19.11 -25.30
CA ALA A 73 -21.16 20.01 -26.40
C ALA A 73 -22.53 19.66 -27.04
N GLY A 74 -23.22 18.63 -26.53
CA GLY A 74 -24.52 18.18 -27.03
C GLY A 74 -24.46 17.41 -28.35
N ALA A 75 -23.34 16.73 -28.63
CA ALA A 75 -23.19 15.94 -29.85
C ALA A 75 -24.16 14.76 -29.89
N THR A 76 -24.77 14.52 -31.05
CA THR A 76 -25.65 13.37 -31.33
C THR A 76 -24.97 12.31 -32.21
N SER A 77 -23.81 12.63 -32.79
CA SER A 77 -22.99 11.72 -33.59
C SER A 77 -21.51 11.98 -33.32
N LEU A 78 -20.77 10.90 -33.10
CA LEU A 78 -19.35 10.90 -32.77
C LEU A 78 -18.59 9.89 -33.62
N ASP A 79 -17.63 10.37 -34.41
CA ASP A 79 -16.77 9.56 -35.26
C ASP A 79 -15.31 9.60 -34.76
N VAL A 80 -14.77 8.44 -34.41
CA VAL A 80 -13.40 8.25 -33.94
C VAL A 80 -12.56 7.56 -35.03
N LEU A 81 -11.41 8.13 -35.35
CA LEU A 81 -10.43 7.58 -36.28
C LEU A 81 -9.07 7.47 -35.58
N ALA A 82 -8.53 6.26 -35.49
CA ALA A 82 -7.23 6.02 -34.85
C ALA A 82 -6.24 5.34 -35.81
N LYS A 83 -4.99 5.79 -35.80
CA LYS A 83 -3.85 5.18 -36.51
C LYS A 83 -2.76 4.80 -35.51
N ASP A 84 -2.16 3.63 -35.72
CA ASP A 84 -1.13 3.07 -34.84
C ASP A 84 -1.54 3.14 -33.35
N GLY A 85 -2.76 2.70 -33.04
CA GLY A 85 -3.26 2.65 -31.65
C GLY A 85 -3.51 4.03 -31.03
N GLY A 86 -3.64 5.07 -31.86
CA GLY A 86 -3.81 6.46 -31.42
C GLY A 86 -2.48 7.19 -31.15
N LEU A 87 -1.34 6.52 -31.28
CA LEU A 87 -0.02 7.14 -31.09
C LEU A 87 0.38 8.03 -32.26
N LYS A 88 0.01 7.65 -33.49
CA LYS A 88 0.32 8.42 -34.70
C LYS A 88 -0.76 9.44 -35.02
N LEU A 89 -2.03 9.01 -34.96
CA LEU A 89 -3.20 9.85 -35.21
C LEU A 89 -4.33 9.38 -34.31
N LEU A 90 -4.91 10.29 -33.57
CA LEU A 90 -6.20 10.13 -32.89
C LEU A 90 -7.07 11.32 -33.28
N GLN A 91 -8.14 11.05 -34.02
CA GLN A 91 -9.04 12.06 -34.51
C GLN A 91 -10.46 11.76 -34.04
N ILE A 92 -11.15 12.78 -33.55
CA ILE A 92 -12.55 12.70 -33.11
C ILE A 92 -13.31 13.82 -33.82
N THR A 93 -14.46 13.46 -34.39
CA THR A 93 -15.35 14.39 -35.08
C THR A 93 -16.73 14.28 -34.45
N ASP A 94 -17.24 15.40 -33.97
CA ASP A 94 -18.57 15.54 -33.39
C ASP A 94 -19.43 16.52 -34.20
N ASN A 95 -20.74 16.49 -33.94
CA ASN A 95 -21.71 17.42 -34.49
C ASN A 95 -22.34 18.33 -33.40
N GLY A 96 -21.57 18.64 -32.35
CA GLY A 96 -22.00 19.49 -31.24
C GLY A 96 -22.14 20.97 -31.59
N CYS A 97 -22.18 21.83 -30.57
CA CYS A 97 -22.36 23.27 -30.73
C CYS A 97 -21.19 24.02 -31.41
N GLY A 98 -19.99 23.43 -31.41
CA GLY A 98 -18.78 24.04 -31.94
C GLY A 98 -18.14 25.06 -30.97
N ILE A 99 -16.97 25.58 -31.35
CA ILE A 99 -16.18 26.56 -30.57
C ILE A 99 -16.15 27.88 -31.35
N GLN A 100 -16.32 29.02 -30.67
CA GLN A 100 -16.30 30.32 -31.33
C GLN A 100 -14.90 30.67 -31.82
N LYS A 101 -14.80 31.42 -32.92
CA LYS A 101 -13.51 31.84 -33.48
C LYS A 101 -12.66 32.63 -32.46
N ALA A 102 -13.30 33.49 -31.68
CA ALA A 102 -12.61 34.31 -30.68
C ALA A 102 -11.93 33.46 -29.59
N ASP A 103 -12.57 32.37 -29.18
CA ASP A 103 -12.08 31.48 -28.12
C ASP A 103 -10.93 30.58 -28.58
N MET A 104 -10.69 30.46 -29.89
CA MET A 104 -9.60 29.64 -30.43
C MET A 104 -8.21 30.12 -29.98
N ALA A 105 -8.05 31.38 -29.60
CA ALA A 105 -6.78 31.87 -29.06
C ALA A 105 -6.46 31.25 -27.69
N ILE A 106 -7.46 31.10 -26.83
CA ILE A 106 -7.32 30.67 -25.44
C ILE A 106 -7.69 29.19 -25.22
N LEU A 107 -8.17 28.49 -26.26
CA LEU A 107 -8.70 27.13 -26.18
C LEU A 107 -7.74 26.11 -25.54
N CYS A 108 -6.45 26.24 -25.80
CA CYS A 108 -5.41 25.33 -25.27
C CYS A 108 -4.57 25.96 -24.15
N GLU A 109 -5.00 27.11 -23.63
CA GLU A 109 -4.41 27.68 -22.43
C GLU A 109 -4.88 26.91 -21.19
N ARG A 110 -4.03 26.84 -20.16
CA ARG A 110 -4.40 26.18 -18.90
C ARG A 110 -5.46 26.97 -18.18
N HIS A 111 -6.30 26.27 -17.41
CA HIS A 111 -7.33 26.87 -16.56
C HIS A 111 -8.37 27.70 -17.33
N THR A 112 -8.54 27.42 -18.63
CA THR A 112 -9.55 28.07 -19.46
C THR A 112 -10.70 27.10 -19.69
N THR A 113 -11.90 27.45 -19.22
CA THR A 113 -13.10 26.63 -19.40
C THR A 113 -14.35 27.50 -19.54
N SER A 114 -15.38 26.95 -20.18
CA SER A 114 -16.71 27.55 -20.29
C SER A 114 -17.72 26.94 -19.32
N LYS A 115 -17.30 26.00 -18.45
CA LYS A 115 -18.21 25.12 -17.69
C LYS A 115 -18.37 25.50 -16.22
N ILE A 116 -17.36 26.14 -15.61
CA ILE A 116 -17.42 26.66 -14.24
C ILE A 116 -16.86 28.08 -14.22
N THR A 117 -17.39 28.92 -13.34
CA THR A 117 -16.95 30.32 -13.18
C THR A 117 -16.52 30.64 -11.76
N SER A 118 -17.19 30.02 -10.77
CA SER A 118 -16.93 30.21 -9.35
C SER A 118 -16.47 28.91 -8.69
N PHE A 119 -15.89 29.00 -7.48
CA PHE A 119 -15.53 27.82 -6.69
C PHE A 119 -16.76 27.07 -6.17
N GLU A 120 -17.89 27.76 -5.94
CA GLU A 120 -19.14 27.15 -5.48
C GLU A 120 -19.74 26.23 -6.55
N ASP A 121 -19.50 26.53 -7.84
CA ASP A 121 -19.91 25.69 -8.98
C ASP A 121 -19.26 24.29 -8.92
N LEU A 122 -18.15 24.14 -8.17
CA LEU A 122 -17.42 22.87 -8.03
C LEU A 122 -18.25 21.80 -7.29
N ALA A 123 -19.13 22.21 -6.38
CA ALA A 123 -20.00 21.30 -5.62
C ALA A 123 -21.21 20.83 -6.42
N ALA A 124 -21.56 21.53 -7.52
CA ALA A 124 -22.76 21.29 -8.32
C ALA A 124 -22.45 20.79 -9.75
N ILE A 125 -21.25 20.25 -9.98
CA ILE A 125 -20.79 19.91 -11.34
C ILE A 125 -21.67 18.80 -11.95
N ALA A 126 -22.43 19.16 -12.98
CA ALA A 126 -23.20 18.25 -13.82
C ALA A 126 -22.51 17.90 -15.16
N THR A 127 -21.41 18.58 -15.51
CA THR A 127 -20.68 18.39 -16.77
C THR A 127 -19.49 17.44 -16.63
N TYR A 128 -19.12 16.73 -17.69
CA TYR A 128 -18.09 15.69 -17.63
C TYR A 128 -16.67 16.26 -17.43
N GLY A 129 -16.38 17.48 -17.87
CA GLY A 129 -15.11 18.18 -17.60
C GLY A 129 -15.33 19.55 -16.96
N PHE A 130 -14.39 20.05 -16.16
CA PHE A 130 -14.49 21.40 -15.55
C PHE A 130 -13.14 22.09 -15.34
N ARG A 131 -12.02 21.36 -15.33
CA ARG A 131 -10.70 21.92 -14.98
C ARG A 131 -10.07 22.82 -16.06
N GLY A 132 -10.51 22.73 -17.32
CA GLY A 132 -9.88 23.49 -18.42
C GLY A 132 -8.44 23.08 -18.73
N GLU A 133 -8.07 21.82 -18.45
CA GLU A 133 -6.67 21.34 -18.57
C GLU A 133 -6.45 20.29 -19.65
N ALA A 134 -7.51 19.64 -20.16
CA ALA A 134 -7.39 18.47 -21.04
C ALA A 134 -6.74 18.82 -22.40
N LEU A 135 -7.28 19.81 -23.12
CA LEU A 135 -6.74 20.24 -24.42
C LEU A 135 -5.35 20.88 -24.28
N ALA A 136 -5.15 21.68 -23.23
CA ALA A 136 -3.86 22.24 -22.89
C ALA A 136 -2.81 21.13 -22.68
N SER A 137 -3.16 20.08 -21.93
CA SER A 137 -2.28 18.94 -21.68
C SER A 137 -1.94 18.20 -22.96
N ILE A 138 -2.94 17.91 -23.80
CA ILE A 138 -2.74 17.24 -25.09
C ILE A 138 -1.80 18.06 -25.99
N SER A 139 -1.97 19.39 -26.04
CA SER A 139 -1.11 20.28 -26.85
C SER A 139 0.36 20.32 -26.41
N HIS A 140 0.68 20.03 -25.15
CA HIS A 140 2.06 19.96 -24.65
C HIS A 140 2.76 18.64 -24.97
N ILE A 141 2.03 17.59 -25.36
CA ILE A 141 2.60 16.25 -25.62
C ILE A 141 2.33 15.73 -27.04
N ALA A 142 1.58 16.47 -27.85
CA ALA A 142 1.20 16.12 -29.21
C ALA A 142 1.01 17.37 -30.08
N HIS A 143 1.00 17.18 -31.38
CA HIS A 143 0.59 18.22 -32.32
C HIS A 143 -0.93 18.21 -32.43
N LEU A 144 -1.57 19.28 -31.96
CA LEU A 144 -3.03 19.37 -31.87
C LEU A 144 -3.56 20.27 -32.99
N SER A 145 -4.56 19.80 -33.73
CA SER A 145 -5.29 20.59 -34.71
C SER A 145 -6.78 20.55 -34.41
N VAL A 146 -7.42 21.71 -34.36
CA VAL A 146 -8.86 21.82 -34.10
C VAL A 146 -9.53 22.49 -35.30
N THR A 147 -10.51 21.82 -35.88
CA THR A 147 -11.40 22.39 -36.90
C THR A 147 -12.80 22.46 -36.32
N THR A 148 -13.43 23.63 -36.31
CA THR A 148 -14.74 23.80 -35.67
C THR A 148 -15.65 24.74 -36.46
N LYS A 149 -16.95 24.52 -36.37
CA LYS A 149 -17.97 25.40 -36.96
C LYS A 149 -19.18 25.50 -36.03
N THR A 150 -19.44 26.72 -35.57
CA THR A 150 -20.67 27.04 -34.83
C THR A 150 -21.86 27.16 -35.79
N LYS A 151 -23.09 27.02 -35.26
CA LYS A 151 -24.32 27.22 -36.06
C LYS A 151 -24.44 28.65 -36.63
N SER A 152 -23.87 29.64 -35.95
CA SER A 152 -23.91 31.05 -36.34
C SER A 152 -22.83 31.44 -37.35
N SER A 153 -21.81 30.61 -37.59
CA SER A 153 -20.71 30.91 -38.49
C SER A 153 -20.92 30.24 -39.85
N ASP A 154 -20.79 31.00 -40.94
CA ASP A 154 -20.88 30.45 -42.30
C ASP A 154 -19.68 29.56 -42.65
N LEU A 155 -18.50 29.89 -42.11
CA LEU A 155 -17.23 29.24 -42.35
C LEU A 155 -16.80 28.38 -41.16
N ALA A 156 -16.08 27.29 -41.42
CA ALA A 156 -15.39 26.56 -40.37
C ALA A 156 -13.98 27.15 -40.17
N TRP A 157 -13.47 27.12 -38.95
CA TRP A 157 -12.15 27.64 -38.61
C TRP A 157 -11.23 26.50 -38.18
N ARG A 158 -10.01 26.50 -38.70
CA ARG A 158 -8.96 25.55 -38.34
C ARG A 158 -7.80 26.26 -37.66
N ALA A 159 -7.39 25.75 -36.52
CA ALA A 159 -6.22 26.21 -35.77
C ALA A 159 -5.31 25.04 -35.41
N HIS A 160 -4.02 25.34 -35.26
CA HIS A 160 -2.99 24.40 -34.85
C HIS A 160 -2.36 24.87 -33.54
N TYR A 161 -2.10 23.94 -32.63
CA TYR A 161 -1.61 24.25 -31.29
C TYR A 161 -0.37 23.43 -30.96
N LEU A 162 0.58 24.10 -30.31
CA LEU A 162 1.79 23.51 -29.76
C LEU A 162 2.09 24.20 -28.43
N ASP A 163 2.38 23.41 -27.39
CA ASP A 163 2.68 23.93 -26.05
C ASP A 163 1.60 24.93 -25.52
N GLY A 164 0.33 24.64 -25.84
CA GLY A 164 -0.82 25.44 -25.42
C GLY A 164 -1.07 26.72 -26.20
N ARG A 165 -0.25 27.04 -27.22
CA ARG A 165 -0.37 28.29 -28.02
C ARG A 165 -0.71 28.01 -29.47
N LEU A 166 -1.33 29.00 -30.12
CA LEU A 166 -1.55 28.99 -31.57
C LEU A 166 -0.22 28.96 -32.33
N THR A 167 -0.12 28.07 -33.30
CA THR A 167 1.07 27.89 -34.13
C THR A 167 0.72 27.87 -35.60
N ALA A 168 1.70 28.24 -36.42
CA ALA A 168 1.58 28.13 -37.86
C ALA A 168 1.68 26.65 -38.28
N PRO A 169 0.81 26.17 -39.20
CA PRO A 169 0.87 24.79 -39.68
C PRO A 169 2.17 24.44 -40.43
N LYS A 170 2.83 25.45 -41.01
CA LYS A 170 4.13 25.33 -41.68
C LYS A 170 4.98 26.55 -41.37
N PRO A 171 6.32 26.41 -41.30
CA PRO A 171 7.23 27.54 -41.19
C PRO A 171 6.94 28.58 -42.28
N GLY A 172 6.66 29.83 -41.88
CA GLY A 172 6.34 30.93 -42.80
C GLY A 172 4.86 31.21 -43.07
N GLN A 173 3.91 30.50 -42.42
CA GLN A 173 2.48 30.84 -42.45
C GLN A 173 2.04 31.61 -41.19
N SER A 174 0.88 32.27 -41.24
CA SER A 174 0.28 32.88 -40.04
C SER A 174 -0.22 31.81 -39.07
N ALA A 175 -0.12 32.08 -37.78
CA ALA A 175 -0.66 31.25 -36.70
C ALA A 175 -2.17 31.49 -36.46
N GLU A 176 -2.76 32.48 -37.13
CA GLU A 176 -4.19 32.79 -36.98
C GLU A 176 -5.09 31.67 -37.51
N PRO A 177 -6.28 31.47 -36.91
CA PRO A 177 -7.25 30.50 -37.39
C PRO A 177 -7.60 30.71 -38.87
N LYS A 178 -7.43 29.66 -39.67
CA LYS A 178 -7.68 29.69 -41.11
C LYS A 178 -9.10 29.22 -41.43
N GLY A 179 -9.76 29.95 -42.31
CA GLY A 179 -11.05 29.57 -42.87
C GLY A 179 -10.97 28.32 -43.74
N VAL A 180 -11.80 27.32 -43.45
CA VAL A 180 -11.89 26.05 -44.19
C VAL A 180 -13.35 25.64 -44.39
N ALA A 181 -13.59 24.74 -45.35
CA ALA A 181 -14.88 24.07 -45.46
C ALA A 181 -15.03 23.05 -44.32
N GLY A 182 -16.19 23.04 -43.67
CA GLY A 182 -16.49 22.12 -42.57
C GLY A 182 -17.98 22.05 -42.28
N ARG A 183 -18.39 20.93 -41.68
CA ARG A 183 -19.76 20.72 -41.17
C ARG A 183 -19.87 21.32 -39.75
N PRO A 184 -21.09 21.64 -39.28
CA PRO A 184 -21.29 22.06 -37.89
C PRO A 184 -20.74 21.03 -36.90
N GLY A 185 -20.16 21.50 -35.80
CA GLY A 185 -19.50 20.67 -34.78
C GLY A 185 -17.99 20.91 -34.71
N THR A 186 -17.29 20.00 -34.03
CA THR A 186 -15.84 20.09 -33.84
C THR A 186 -15.13 18.82 -34.30
N GLN A 187 -13.96 18.99 -34.91
CA GLN A 187 -13.03 17.95 -35.26
C GLN A 187 -11.71 18.23 -34.56
N ILE A 188 -11.30 17.33 -33.69
CA ILE A 188 -10.04 17.42 -32.95
C ILE A 188 -9.12 16.32 -33.47
N THR A 189 -7.96 16.72 -33.97
CA THR A 189 -6.93 15.84 -34.52
C THR A 189 -5.68 15.94 -33.67
N VAL A 190 -5.27 14.82 -33.07
CA VAL A 190 -4.08 14.68 -32.24
C VAL A 190 -3.06 13.84 -33.00
N GLU A 191 -1.91 14.42 -33.35
CA GLU A 191 -0.85 13.77 -34.11
C GLU A 191 0.42 13.60 -33.29
N ASP A 192 1.09 12.46 -33.47
CA ASP A 192 2.34 12.08 -32.79
C ASP A 192 2.30 12.27 -31.27
N LEU A 193 1.41 11.55 -30.60
CA LEU A 193 1.30 11.56 -29.14
C LEU A 193 2.63 11.11 -28.50
N PHE A 194 3.11 11.87 -27.52
CA PHE A 194 4.38 11.69 -26.82
C PHE A 194 5.63 11.87 -27.69
N TYR A 195 5.57 12.63 -28.79
CA TYR A 195 6.74 12.88 -29.65
C TYR A 195 7.93 13.48 -28.91
N ASN A 196 7.66 14.35 -27.92
CA ASN A 196 8.65 15.05 -27.11
C ASN A 196 9.04 14.32 -25.81
N VAL A 197 8.48 13.13 -25.55
CA VAL A 197 8.86 12.24 -24.44
C VAL A 197 9.16 10.83 -24.97
N PRO A 198 10.34 10.62 -25.60
CA PRO A 198 10.64 9.38 -26.33
C PRO A 198 10.67 8.11 -25.46
N THR A 199 11.02 8.25 -24.18
CA THR A 199 11.01 7.16 -23.20
C THR A 199 9.59 6.62 -23.00
N ARG A 200 8.60 7.51 -22.93
CA ARG A 200 7.18 7.17 -22.80
C ARG A 200 6.62 6.57 -24.09
N ARG A 201 6.95 7.15 -25.25
CA ARG A 201 6.55 6.60 -26.55
C ARG A 201 7.05 5.16 -26.73
N ARG A 202 8.27 4.84 -26.27
CA ARG A 202 8.86 3.49 -26.31
C ARG A 202 8.26 2.50 -25.30
N ALA A 203 7.53 2.97 -24.28
CA ALA A 203 6.89 2.09 -23.31
C ALA A 203 5.69 1.32 -23.90
N PHE A 204 5.07 1.86 -24.96
CA PHE A 204 3.96 1.20 -25.66
C PHE A 204 4.49 0.11 -26.61
N ARG A 205 4.41 -1.15 -26.16
CA ARG A 205 4.95 -2.31 -26.91
C ARG A 205 4.00 -2.85 -27.99
N SER A 206 2.69 -2.72 -27.79
CA SER A 206 1.67 -3.35 -28.64
C SER A 206 0.64 -2.32 -29.11
N ILE A 207 0.74 -1.97 -30.41
CA ILE A 207 -0.16 -1.03 -31.08
C ILE A 207 -1.61 -1.56 -31.10
N SER A 208 -1.76 -2.87 -31.32
CA SER A 208 -3.07 -3.52 -31.37
C SER A 208 -3.78 -3.48 -30.02
N ASP A 209 -3.05 -3.64 -28.91
CA ASP A 209 -3.64 -3.58 -27.57
C ASP A 209 -4.13 -2.18 -27.22
N GLU A 210 -3.38 -1.13 -27.61
CA GLU A 210 -3.84 0.26 -27.44
C GLU A 210 -5.10 0.57 -28.27
N PHE A 211 -5.18 0.04 -29.49
CA PHE A 211 -6.39 0.17 -30.31
C PHE A 211 -7.59 -0.57 -29.71
N ASN A 212 -7.37 -1.76 -29.12
CA ASN A 212 -8.44 -2.49 -28.41
C ASN A 212 -8.95 -1.72 -27.19
N LYS A 213 -8.07 -1.04 -26.45
CA LYS A 213 -8.47 -0.15 -25.34
C LYS A 213 -9.30 1.04 -25.84
N ILE A 214 -8.96 1.60 -26.99
CA ILE A 214 -9.74 2.66 -27.64
C ILE A 214 -11.15 2.16 -27.98
N ILE A 215 -11.26 0.99 -28.62
CA ILE A 215 -12.56 0.40 -28.96
C ILE A 215 -13.38 0.12 -27.70
N ASP A 216 -12.77 -0.44 -26.65
CA ASP A 216 -13.44 -0.71 -25.37
C ASP A 216 -14.00 0.59 -24.77
N MET A 217 -13.21 1.66 -24.74
CA MET A 217 -13.65 2.95 -24.20
C MET A 217 -14.81 3.55 -25.01
N VAL A 218 -14.73 3.55 -26.35
CA VAL A 218 -15.84 3.99 -27.21
C VAL A 218 -17.08 3.12 -26.96
N GLY A 219 -16.90 1.80 -26.80
CA GLY A 219 -17.97 0.86 -26.48
C GLY A 219 -18.67 1.20 -25.16
N ARG A 220 -17.91 1.48 -24.09
CA ARG A 220 -18.47 1.87 -22.79
C ARG A 220 -19.38 3.09 -22.90
N TYR A 221 -18.90 4.19 -23.50
CA TYR A 221 -19.72 5.39 -23.69
C TYR A 221 -20.88 5.16 -24.67
N ALA A 222 -20.69 4.31 -25.68
CA ALA A 222 -21.76 3.96 -26.60
C ALA A 222 -22.91 3.20 -25.93
N VAL A 223 -22.64 2.41 -24.88
CA VAL A 223 -23.68 1.76 -24.07
C VAL A 223 -24.41 2.79 -23.19
N HIS A 224 -23.67 3.71 -22.57
CA HIS A 224 -24.22 4.65 -21.58
C HIS A 224 -24.98 5.84 -22.21
N CYS A 225 -24.43 6.47 -23.25
CA CYS A 225 -24.98 7.68 -23.86
C CYS A 225 -26.18 7.37 -24.77
N LYS A 226 -27.39 7.54 -24.22
CA LYS A 226 -28.66 7.39 -24.93
C LYS A 226 -28.79 8.49 -26.01
N GLY A 227 -29.24 8.14 -27.21
CA GLY A 227 -29.48 9.11 -28.30
C GLY A 227 -28.24 9.57 -29.08
N VAL A 228 -27.05 9.05 -28.76
CA VAL A 228 -25.80 9.39 -29.46
C VAL A 228 -25.31 8.20 -30.30
N GLY A 229 -24.96 8.47 -31.56
CA GLY A 229 -24.33 7.51 -32.46
C GLY A 229 -22.81 7.53 -32.32
N PHE A 230 -22.18 6.35 -32.32
CA PHE A 230 -20.72 6.22 -32.19
C PHE A 230 -20.16 5.40 -33.35
N SER A 231 -19.10 5.88 -33.98
CA SER A 231 -18.31 5.14 -34.96
C SER A 231 -16.85 5.12 -34.55
N CYS A 232 -16.17 3.98 -34.69
CA CYS A 232 -14.72 3.87 -34.52
C CYS A 232 -14.10 3.14 -35.71
N LYS A 233 -13.12 3.77 -36.34
CA LYS A 233 -12.43 3.28 -37.54
C LYS A 233 -10.92 3.27 -37.34
N LYS A 234 -10.27 2.24 -37.89
CA LYS A 234 -8.81 2.18 -37.98
C LYS A 234 -8.34 2.83 -39.27
N ALA A 235 -7.43 3.78 -39.18
CA ALA A 235 -6.96 4.52 -40.35
C ALA A 235 -6.20 3.59 -41.33
N GLY A 236 -6.69 3.52 -42.57
CA GLY A 236 -6.14 2.65 -43.62
C GLY A 236 -6.94 1.35 -43.83
N GLU A 237 -7.91 1.04 -42.97
CA GLU A 237 -8.84 -0.07 -43.17
C GLU A 237 -10.21 0.46 -43.64
N ALA A 238 -10.82 -0.23 -44.61
CA ALA A 238 -12.15 0.15 -45.12
C ALA A 238 -13.28 -0.30 -44.17
N SER A 239 -13.03 -1.29 -43.33
CA SER A 239 -14.00 -1.81 -42.36
C SER A 239 -14.10 -0.90 -41.14
N THR A 240 -15.33 -0.59 -40.74
CA THR A 240 -15.60 0.11 -39.49
C THR A 240 -15.56 -0.90 -38.35
N SER A 241 -14.71 -0.67 -37.34
CA SER A 241 -14.52 -1.61 -36.23
C SER A 241 -15.71 -1.60 -35.28
N LEU A 242 -16.32 -0.44 -35.07
CA LEU A 242 -17.51 -0.28 -34.23
C LEU A 242 -18.43 0.78 -34.86
N SER A 243 -19.72 0.48 -34.99
CA SER A 243 -20.71 1.42 -35.51
C SER A 243 -22.04 1.20 -34.80
N ILE A 244 -22.43 2.18 -33.98
CA ILE A 244 -23.64 2.14 -33.16
C ILE A 244 -24.59 3.25 -33.61
N GLN A 245 -25.84 2.89 -33.86
CA GLN A 245 -26.86 3.84 -34.31
C GLN A 245 -27.41 4.68 -33.14
N PRO A 246 -27.75 5.97 -33.35
CA PRO A 246 -28.25 6.85 -32.28
C PRO A 246 -29.52 6.34 -31.58
N HIS A 247 -30.41 5.69 -32.32
CA HIS A 247 -31.73 5.22 -31.85
C HIS A 247 -31.71 3.78 -31.29
N ALA A 248 -30.54 3.13 -31.21
CA ALA A 248 -30.42 1.79 -30.65
C ALA A 248 -30.70 1.81 -29.14
N THR A 249 -31.42 0.78 -28.64
CA THR A 249 -31.66 0.59 -27.20
C THR A 249 -30.38 0.19 -26.48
N VAL A 250 -30.34 0.30 -25.14
CA VAL A 250 -29.16 -0.11 -24.35
C VAL A 250 -28.84 -1.60 -24.55
N ILE A 251 -29.86 -2.46 -24.64
CA ILE A 251 -29.70 -3.89 -24.90
C ILE A 251 -29.13 -4.14 -26.30
N ASP A 252 -29.62 -3.44 -27.33
CA ASP A 252 -29.09 -3.56 -28.69
C ASP A 252 -27.63 -3.11 -28.79
N ARG A 253 -27.27 -2.05 -28.05
CA ARG A 253 -25.90 -1.54 -27.95
C ARG A 253 -25.00 -2.59 -27.29
N ILE A 254 -25.41 -3.17 -26.16
CA ILE A 254 -24.68 -4.27 -25.51
C ILE A 254 -24.56 -5.47 -26.46
N ARG A 255 -25.62 -5.82 -27.21
CA ARG A 255 -25.60 -6.91 -28.18
C ARG A 255 -24.58 -6.69 -29.30
N GLN A 256 -24.48 -5.47 -29.81
CA GLN A 256 -23.53 -5.13 -30.89
C GLN A 256 -22.08 -5.10 -30.39
N ILE A 257 -21.83 -4.66 -29.15
CA ILE A 257 -20.48 -4.48 -28.59
C ILE A 257 -19.95 -5.76 -27.95
N HIS A 258 -20.76 -6.40 -27.10
CA HIS A 258 -20.37 -7.56 -26.29
C HIS A 258 -20.95 -8.89 -26.81
N GLY A 259 -21.78 -8.85 -27.85
CA GLY A 259 -22.31 -10.02 -28.53
C GLY A 259 -23.68 -10.49 -28.02
N SER A 260 -24.32 -11.36 -28.80
CA SER A 260 -25.65 -11.92 -28.49
C SER A 260 -25.65 -12.83 -27.25
N ALA A 261 -24.53 -13.50 -26.96
CA ALA A 261 -24.40 -14.36 -25.79
C ALA A 261 -24.58 -13.60 -24.46
N VAL A 262 -24.18 -12.33 -24.40
CA VAL A 262 -24.43 -11.46 -23.25
C VAL A 262 -25.86 -10.95 -23.28
N ALA A 263 -26.27 -10.37 -24.40
CA ALA A 263 -27.54 -9.66 -24.53
C ALA A 263 -28.78 -10.53 -24.29
N ASN A 264 -28.71 -11.83 -24.57
CA ASN A 264 -29.82 -12.77 -24.36
C ASN A 264 -30.03 -13.14 -22.89
N GLU A 265 -29.00 -12.97 -22.06
CA GLU A 265 -29.00 -13.37 -20.65
C GLU A 265 -29.03 -12.15 -19.71
N LEU A 266 -29.35 -10.95 -20.21
CA LEU A 266 -29.41 -9.73 -19.41
C LEU A 266 -30.69 -9.67 -18.57
N LEU A 267 -30.51 -9.26 -17.31
CA LEU A 267 -31.54 -8.91 -16.36
C LEU A 267 -31.43 -7.43 -16.05
N ASP A 268 -32.55 -6.71 -16.09
CA ASP A 268 -32.63 -5.33 -15.66
C ASP A 268 -32.76 -5.23 -14.13
N PHE A 269 -32.09 -4.24 -13.57
CA PHE A 269 -32.19 -3.93 -12.15
C PHE A 269 -32.22 -2.42 -11.93
N SER A 270 -33.05 -1.99 -10.98
CA SER A 270 -33.17 -0.59 -10.62
C SER A 270 -33.48 -0.49 -9.14
N THR A 271 -32.69 0.31 -8.43
CA THR A 271 -32.87 0.59 -7.00
C THR A 271 -32.61 2.07 -6.75
N SER A 272 -33.33 2.65 -5.81
CA SER A 272 -33.17 4.03 -5.38
C SER A 272 -33.51 4.14 -3.91
N GLU A 273 -32.65 4.79 -3.14
CA GLU A 273 -32.91 5.06 -1.72
C GLU A 273 -32.67 6.53 -1.40
N ASP A 274 -33.73 7.21 -0.96
CA ASP A 274 -33.69 8.63 -0.61
C ASP A 274 -32.80 8.91 0.61
N ARG A 275 -32.67 7.94 1.54
CA ARG A 275 -31.84 8.07 2.75
C ARG A 275 -30.38 8.35 2.41
N TRP A 276 -29.85 7.66 1.41
CA TRP A 276 -28.47 7.77 0.97
C TRP A 276 -28.33 8.67 -0.27
N GLY A 277 -29.44 9.02 -0.92
CA GLY A 277 -29.48 9.99 -2.02
C GLY A 277 -28.92 9.43 -3.33
N PHE A 278 -29.17 8.15 -3.62
CA PHE A 278 -28.69 7.50 -4.85
C PHE A 278 -29.82 6.82 -5.63
N LYS A 279 -29.58 6.70 -6.94
CA LYS A 279 -30.38 5.92 -7.88
C LYS A 279 -29.43 5.09 -8.75
N ALA A 280 -29.59 3.78 -8.71
CA ALA A 280 -28.84 2.85 -9.54
C ALA A 280 -29.77 2.21 -10.58
N GLU A 281 -29.37 2.25 -11.84
CA GLU A 281 -30.02 1.53 -12.94
C GLU A 281 -28.98 0.74 -13.73
N GLY A 282 -29.34 -0.46 -14.19
CA GLY A 282 -28.36 -1.28 -14.88
C GLY A 282 -28.90 -2.56 -15.48
N TYR A 283 -27.98 -3.27 -16.14
CA TYR A 283 -28.20 -4.60 -16.69
C TYR A 283 -27.11 -5.53 -16.19
N THR A 284 -27.49 -6.72 -15.77
CA THR A 284 -26.55 -7.73 -15.29
C THR A 284 -26.90 -9.10 -15.85
N THR A 285 -25.92 -9.96 -16.09
CA THR A 285 -26.21 -11.29 -16.65
C THR A 285 -26.80 -12.23 -15.60
N ASN A 286 -27.71 -13.11 -16.01
CA ASN A 286 -28.22 -14.18 -15.16
C ASN A 286 -27.15 -15.28 -14.89
N ALA A 287 -27.54 -16.32 -14.14
CA ALA A 287 -26.64 -17.42 -13.78
C ALA A 287 -26.27 -18.38 -14.94
N ASN A 288 -26.91 -18.27 -16.12
CA ASN A 288 -26.62 -19.10 -17.28
C ASN A 288 -25.39 -18.62 -18.05
N TYR A 289 -25.07 -17.33 -17.94
CA TYR A 289 -23.90 -16.75 -18.57
C TYR A 289 -22.68 -16.81 -17.65
N SER A 290 -21.54 -17.27 -18.17
CA SER A 290 -20.27 -17.19 -17.45
C SER A 290 -19.09 -16.99 -18.38
N VAL A 291 -18.20 -16.07 -17.99
CA VAL A 291 -16.92 -15.83 -18.67
C VAL A 291 -15.75 -15.91 -17.72
N LYS A 292 -14.53 -15.92 -18.26
CA LYS A 292 -13.29 -16.02 -17.48
C LYS A 292 -12.90 -14.75 -16.71
N LYS A 293 -13.48 -13.60 -17.06
CA LYS A 293 -13.17 -12.31 -16.45
C LYS A 293 -14.43 -11.46 -16.37
N THR A 294 -14.63 -10.79 -15.25
CA THR A 294 -15.75 -9.85 -15.06
C THR A 294 -15.60 -8.65 -15.97
N THR A 295 -16.65 -8.37 -16.73
CA THR A 295 -16.78 -7.14 -17.52
C THR A 295 -17.75 -6.23 -16.77
N LEU A 296 -17.22 -5.16 -16.15
CA LEU A 296 -17.98 -4.17 -15.41
C LEU A 296 -17.90 -2.82 -16.12
N LEU A 297 -19.05 -2.32 -16.59
CA LEU A 297 -19.22 -0.99 -17.13
C LEU A 297 -19.87 -0.15 -16.03
N LEU A 298 -19.07 0.63 -15.32
CA LEU A 298 -19.51 1.48 -14.21
C LEU A 298 -19.52 2.95 -14.64
N PHE A 299 -20.67 3.60 -14.46
CA PHE A 299 -20.86 5.01 -14.66
C PHE A 299 -21.38 5.66 -13.38
N ILE A 300 -20.72 6.73 -12.92
CA ILE A 300 -21.17 7.55 -11.78
C ILE A 300 -21.39 8.97 -12.28
N ASN A 301 -22.61 9.50 -12.13
CA ASN A 301 -23.01 10.81 -12.67
C ASN A 301 -22.57 10.98 -14.13
N HIS A 302 -22.86 9.96 -14.92
CA HIS A 302 -22.50 9.79 -16.32
C HIS A 302 -21.01 9.63 -16.66
N ARG A 303 -20.09 9.73 -15.72
CA ARG A 303 -18.66 9.52 -15.97
C ARG A 303 -18.30 8.03 -15.91
N CYS A 304 -17.50 7.54 -16.86
CA CYS A 304 -16.92 6.19 -16.79
C CYS A 304 -15.87 6.14 -15.68
N VAL A 305 -16.10 5.30 -14.67
CA VAL A 305 -15.27 5.15 -13.46
C VAL A 305 -14.90 3.69 -13.27
N GLU A 306 -13.79 3.43 -12.61
CA GLU A 306 -13.43 2.10 -12.14
C GLU A 306 -13.41 2.09 -10.61
N SER A 307 -14.22 1.22 -9.99
CA SER A 307 -14.20 0.97 -8.55
C SER A 307 -13.89 -0.49 -8.28
N THR A 308 -12.83 -0.73 -7.50
CA THR A 308 -12.48 -2.09 -7.08
C THR A 308 -13.41 -2.62 -5.99
N HIS A 309 -14.01 -1.74 -5.17
CA HIS A 309 -14.97 -2.10 -4.14
C HIS A 309 -16.26 -2.64 -4.76
N ILE A 310 -16.89 -1.87 -5.65
CA ILE A 310 -18.11 -2.28 -6.38
C ILE A 310 -17.87 -3.59 -7.13
N LYS A 311 -16.73 -3.69 -7.84
CA LYS A 311 -16.40 -4.91 -8.60
C LYS A 311 -16.31 -6.14 -7.70
N LYS A 312 -15.59 -6.06 -6.59
CA LYS A 312 -15.42 -7.19 -5.65
C LYS A 312 -16.74 -7.58 -4.99
N ALA A 313 -17.54 -6.60 -4.58
CA ALA A 313 -18.83 -6.84 -3.95
C ALA A 313 -19.78 -7.59 -4.89
N ILE A 314 -19.87 -7.17 -6.16
CA ILE A 314 -20.69 -7.86 -7.16
C ILE A 314 -20.12 -9.26 -7.46
N GLU A 315 -18.80 -9.42 -7.61
CA GLU A 315 -18.17 -10.75 -7.78
C GLU A 315 -18.49 -11.69 -6.62
N GLN A 316 -18.53 -11.18 -5.39
CA GLN A 316 -18.90 -11.95 -4.21
C GLN A 316 -20.37 -12.35 -4.21
N THR A 317 -21.29 -11.45 -4.60
CA THR A 317 -22.72 -11.77 -4.78
C THR A 317 -22.92 -12.86 -5.84
N TYR A 318 -22.17 -12.82 -6.94
CA TYR A 318 -22.26 -13.82 -8.01
C TYR A 318 -21.61 -15.17 -7.67
N ALA A 319 -20.72 -15.23 -6.68
CA ALA A 319 -20.01 -16.46 -6.31
C ALA A 319 -20.94 -17.56 -5.76
N SER A 320 -22.12 -17.21 -5.25
CA SER A 320 -23.16 -18.17 -4.83
C SER A 320 -23.95 -18.76 -6.00
N PHE A 321 -24.04 -18.05 -7.14
CA PHE A 321 -24.85 -18.44 -8.30
C PHE A 321 -24.04 -19.05 -9.44
N LEU A 322 -22.80 -18.58 -9.66
CA LEU A 322 -21.93 -19.00 -10.76
C LEU A 322 -20.94 -20.12 -10.33
N PRO A 323 -20.44 -20.93 -11.29
CA PRO A 323 -19.34 -21.87 -11.03
C PRO A 323 -18.07 -21.14 -10.54
N LYS A 324 -17.16 -21.86 -9.85
CA LYS A 324 -15.93 -21.32 -9.20
C LYS A 324 -14.96 -20.50 -10.08
N SER A 325 -15.19 -20.37 -11.39
CA SER A 325 -14.41 -19.54 -12.32
C SER A 325 -15.29 -18.74 -13.29
N GLY A 326 -16.58 -18.65 -12.99
CA GLY A 326 -17.56 -17.92 -13.80
C GLY A 326 -17.65 -16.49 -13.30
N HIS A 327 -17.55 -15.55 -14.23
CA HIS A 327 -17.70 -14.13 -13.97
C HIS A 327 -18.87 -13.56 -14.77
N PRO A 328 -19.60 -12.58 -14.22
CA PRO A 328 -20.72 -11.94 -14.88
C PRO A 328 -20.29 -10.79 -15.81
N PHE A 329 -21.23 -10.35 -16.63
CA PHE A 329 -21.21 -9.04 -17.27
C PHE A 329 -22.18 -8.12 -16.54
N ILE A 330 -21.74 -6.90 -16.21
CA ILE A 330 -22.53 -5.89 -15.52
C ILE A 330 -22.37 -4.54 -16.22
N TYR A 331 -23.50 -3.88 -16.46
CA TYR A 331 -23.60 -2.45 -16.72
C TYR A 331 -24.34 -1.80 -15.56
N LEU A 332 -23.71 -0.82 -14.92
CA LEU A 332 -24.24 -0.10 -13.76
C LEU A 332 -24.09 1.40 -13.99
N SER A 333 -25.21 2.10 -13.99
CA SER A 333 -25.31 3.56 -13.99
C SER A 333 -25.80 4.02 -12.63
N LEU A 334 -24.96 4.77 -11.93
CA LEU A 334 -25.18 5.27 -10.59
C LEU A 334 -25.31 6.79 -10.63
N GLU A 335 -26.49 7.29 -10.28
CA GLU A 335 -26.80 8.71 -10.12
C GLU A 335 -26.79 9.01 -8.62
N ILE A 336 -25.89 9.88 -8.18
CA ILE A 336 -25.76 10.33 -6.78
C ILE A 336 -25.75 11.86 -6.80
N ASP A 337 -26.29 12.48 -5.76
CA ASP A 337 -26.16 13.92 -5.54
C ASP A 337 -24.69 14.38 -5.69
N PRO A 338 -24.37 15.31 -6.62
CA PRO A 338 -23.01 15.82 -6.82
C PRO A 338 -22.33 16.31 -5.53
N ALA A 339 -23.09 16.82 -4.55
CA ALA A 339 -22.56 17.28 -3.28
C ALA A 339 -21.97 16.15 -2.41
N ARG A 340 -22.36 14.89 -2.68
CA ARG A 340 -21.92 13.69 -1.95
C ARG A 340 -20.82 12.91 -2.67
N VAL A 341 -20.38 13.40 -3.83
CA VAL A 341 -19.43 12.73 -4.72
C VAL A 341 -18.20 13.60 -4.93
N ASP A 342 -17.04 13.13 -4.51
CA ASP A 342 -15.77 13.76 -4.82
C ASP A 342 -15.19 13.19 -6.13
N VAL A 343 -15.27 14.01 -7.18
CA VAL A 343 -14.71 13.72 -8.51
C VAL A 343 -13.25 14.17 -8.67
N ASN A 344 -12.66 14.80 -7.65
CA ASN A 344 -11.32 15.40 -7.68
C ASN A 344 -10.20 14.46 -7.19
N VAL A 345 -10.48 13.16 -7.00
CA VAL A 345 -9.55 12.17 -6.40
C VAL A 345 -8.33 11.86 -7.29
N HIS A 346 -8.53 11.57 -8.57
CA HIS A 346 -7.45 11.12 -9.48
C HIS A 346 -7.27 12.06 -10.69
N PRO A 347 -6.04 12.40 -11.14
CA PRO A 347 -5.79 13.29 -12.28
C PRO A 347 -6.48 12.84 -13.59
N THR A 348 -6.51 11.54 -13.86
CA THR A 348 -7.18 10.97 -15.05
C THR A 348 -8.68 10.69 -14.83
N LYS A 349 -9.24 11.10 -13.69
CA LYS A 349 -10.66 10.91 -13.31
C LYS A 349 -11.15 9.46 -13.41
N ARG A 350 -10.27 8.51 -13.07
CA ARG A 350 -10.56 7.07 -13.14
C ARG A 350 -11.32 6.58 -11.91
N GLU A 351 -11.09 7.24 -10.78
CA GLU A 351 -11.61 6.87 -9.46
C GLU A 351 -12.41 8.05 -8.91
N VAL A 352 -13.45 7.74 -8.17
CA VAL A 352 -14.39 8.67 -7.55
C VAL A 352 -14.71 8.12 -6.17
N HIS A 353 -14.73 8.99 -5.16
CA HIS A 353 -15.18 8.65 -3.82
C HIS A 353 -16.53 9.31 -3.58
N PHE A 354 -17.41 8.62 -2.88
CA PHE A 354 -18.71 9.15 -2.52
C PHE A 354 -19.08 8.72 -1.10
N LEU A 355 -19.87 9.55 -0.43
CA LEU A 355 -20.30 9.30 0.94
C LEU A 355 -21.19 8.04 0.99
N ASN A 356 -21.07 7.25 2.07
CA ASN A 356 -21.84 6.02 2.26
C ASN A 356 -21.63 4.97 1.15
N GLU A 357 -20.38 4.82 0.68
CA GLU A 357 -20.01 3.87 -0.38
C GLU A 357 -20.45 2.43 -0.04
N ASP A 358 -20.20 1.98 1.20
CA ASP A 358 -20.53 0.61 1.62
C ASP A 358 -22.03 0.33 1.65
N GLU A 359 -22.85 1.26 2.15
CA GLU A 359 -24.30 1.09 2.21
C GLU A 359 -24.93 1.08 0.81
N ILE A 360 -24.47 1.95 -0.08
CA ILE A 360 -24.94 1.98 -1.48
C ILE A 360 -24.56 0.69 -2.21
N ILE A 361 -23.32 0.21 -2.01
CA ILE A 361 -22.86 -1.06 -2.58
C ILE A 361 -23.71 -2.22 -2.06
N GLN A 362 -23.97 -2.27 -0.76
CA GLN A 362 -24.78 -3.31 -0.15
C GLN A 362 -26.20 -3.32 -0.74
N ALA A 363 -26.86 -2.17 -0.84
CA ALA A 363 -28.20 -2.06 -1.42
C ALA A 363 -28.25 -2.53 -2.88
N ILE A 364 -27.23 -2.21 -3.69
CA ILE A 364 -27.12 -2.69 -5.08
C ILE A 364 -26.94 -4.22 -5.10
N CYS A 365 -26.04 -4.76 -4.29
CA CYS A 365 -25.77 -6.19 -4.19
C CYS A 365 -27.00 -6.99 -3.75
N GLU A 366 -27.73 -6.53 -2.73
CA GLU A 366 -28.96 -7.17 -2.24
C GLU A 366 -30.05 -7.19 -3.33
N HIS A 367 -30.18 -6.11 -4.09
CA HIS A 367 -31.16 -6.05 -5.18
C HIS A 367 -30.77 -6.96 -6.35
N ILE A 368 -29.49 -7.03 -6.71
CA ILE A 368 -28.98 -7.98 -7.72
C ILE A 368 -29.21 -9.43 -7.25
N GLU A 369 -28.92 -9.74 -5.98
CA GLU A 369 -29.15 -11.08 -5.41
C GLU A 369 -30.63 -11.47 -5.47
N SER A 370 -31.54 -10.56 -5.12
CA SER A 370 -32.99 -10.77 -5.21
C SER A 370 -33.43 -11.09 -6.64
N LYS A 371 -32.92 -10.35 -7.63
CA LYS A 371 -33.20 -10.57 -9.05
C LYS A 371 -32.66 -11.90 -9.56
N LEU A 372 -31.44 -12.27 -9.16
CA LEU A 372 -30.84 -13.56 -9.53
C LEU A 372 -31.62 -14.74 -8.91
N ALA A 373 -31.98 -14.64 -7.63
CA ALA A 373 -32.76 -15.68 -6.94
C ALA A 373 -34.15 -15.89 -7.56
N ALA A 374 -34.81 -14.82 -8.01
CA ALA A 374 -36.09 -14.92 -8.70
C ALA A 374 -35.99 -15.75 -10.01
N VAL A 375 -34.91 -15.54 -10.79
CA VAL A 375 -34.69 -16.23 -12.06
C VAL A 375 -34.22 -17.67 -11.85
N ASP A 376 -33.49 -17.96 -10.77
CA ASP A 376 -32.97 -19.31 -10.46
C ASP A 376 -34.06 -20.36 -10.26
N THR A 377 -35.28 -19.94 -9.90
CA THR A 377 -36.46 -20.84 -9.78
C THR A 377 -36.94 -21.41 -11.13
N SER A 378 -36.44 -20.91 -12.25
CA SER A 378 -36.84 -21.31 -13.61
C SER A 378 -35.83 -22.21 -14.35
N ARG A 379 -34.82 -22.76 -13.66
CA ARG A 379 -33.79 -23.61 -14.29
C ARG A 379 -34.37 -24.80 -15.05
N THR A 380 -34.29 -24.75 -16.39
CA THR A 380 -34.29 -25.92 -17.26
C THR A 380 -32.95 -26.65 -17.11
N PHE A 381 -32.91 -27.64 -16.23
CA PHE A 381 -31.81 -28.60 -16.21
C PHE A 381 -31.85 -29.39 -17.54
N MET A 382 -30.85 -29.21 -18.40
CA MET A 382 -30.56 -30.19 -19.44
C MET A 382 -29.99 -31.45 -18.76
N THR A 383 -30.87 -32.35 -18.36
CA THR A 383 -30.50 -33.70 -17.97
C THR A 383 -30.10 -34.47 -19.22
N GLN A 384 -28.80 -34.70 -19.39
CA GLN A 384 -28.32 -35.67 -20.35
C GLN A 384 -28.73 -37.07 -19.87
N THR A 385 -29.73 -37.66 -20.53
CA THR A 385 -30.22 -39.00 -20.21
C THR A 385 -29.15 -40.03 -20.54
N LEU A 386 -28.52 -40.61 -19.50
CA LEU A 386 -27.69 -41.81 -19.67
C LEU A 386 -28.63 -42.99 -19.97
N LEU A 387 -28.49 -43.60 -21.14
CA LEU A 387 -29.20 -44.82 -21.49
C LEU A 387 -28.79 -45.96 -20.55
N PRO A 388 -29.73 -46.69 -19.94
CA PRO A 388 -29.43 -47.81 -19.05
C PRO A 388 -28.99 -49.02 -19.88
N GLY A 389 -27.73 -49.46 -19.74
CA GLY A 389 -27.30 -50.70 -20.39
C GLY A 389 -25.81 -50.98 -20.51
N VAL A 390 -24.91 -50.02 -20.20
CA VAL A 390 -23.47 -50.27 -20.37
C VAL A 390 -22.77 -50.29 -19.01
N LYS A 391 -22.40 -51.49 -18.56
CA LYS A 391 -21.54 -51.70 -17.38
C LYS A 391 -20.12 -51.23 -17.71
N ALA A 392 -19.57 -50.34 -16.90
CA ALA A 392 -18.16 -50.02 -16.92
C ALA A 392 -17.36 -51.20 -16.34
N VAL A 393 -16.31 -51.61 -17.05
CA VAL A 393 -15.41 -52.71 -16.67
C VAL A 393 -14.16 -52.11 -15.99
N ASP A 394 -13.87 -52.58 -14.78
CA ASP A 394 -12.61 -52.39 -14.07
C ASP A 394 -11.48 -53.20 -14.72
N SER A 395 -10.27 -52.67 -14.77
CA SER A 395 -9.06 -53.45 -15.07
C SER A 395 -7.81 -52.86 -14.43
N THR A 396 -7.20 -53.65 -13.56
CA THR A 396 -5.88 -53.50 -12.93
C THR A 396 -4.76 -54.17 -13.75
N ALA A 397 -3.66 -53.42 -13.94
CA ALA A 397 -2.22 -53.78 -13.97
C ALA A 397 -1.57 -54.81 -14.96
N GLN A 398 -0.47 -54.31 -15.59
CA GLN A 398 0.84 -54.92 -15.94
C GLN A 398 1.16 -55.49 -17.37
N THR A 399 2.15 -54.82 -18.03
CA THR A 399 3.37 -55.24 -18.83
C THR A 399 3.24 -56.39 -19.87
N ASP A 400 3.79 -56.39 -21.10
CA ASP A 400 4.93 -55.73 -21.77
C ASP A 400 4.84 -55.84 -23.33
N SER A 401 5.69 -55.07 -24.04
CA SER A 401 6.30 -55.29 -25.37
C SER A 401 5.79 -54.52 -26.63
N GLU A 402 6.68 -53.63 -27.08
CA GLU A 402 7.06 -53.16 -28.44
C GLU A 402 6.03 -52.68 -29.49
N GLY A 403 6.20 -51.42 -29.93
CA GLY A 403 5.60 -50.90 -31.17
C GLY A 403 5.55 -49.37 -31.26
N THR A 404 6.55 -48.78 -31.91
CA THR A 404 6.75 -47.36 -32.26
C THR A 404 5.51 -46.63 -32.81
N SER A 405 5.11 -45.50 -32.21
CA SER A 405 4.78 -44.24 -32.93
C SER A 405 4.44 -43.09 -31.97
N SER A 406 4.97 -41.91 -32.31
CA SER A 406 4.89 -40.63 -31.60
C SER A 406 3.46 -40.13 -31.37
N ARG A 407 3.08 -39.88 -30.11
CA ARG A 407 1.94 -39.02 -29.77
C ARG A 407 2.15 -38.26 -28.46
N ARG A 408 1.97 -36.94 -28.56
CA ARG A 408 2.04 -35.92 -27.49
C ARG A 408 1.19 -36.30 -26.27
N THR A 409 1.78 -36.15 -25.08
CA THR A 409 1.13 -36.28 -23.78
C THR A 409 0.30 -35.03 -23.43
N PRO A 410 -0.94 -35.16 -22.91
CA PRO A 410 -1.61 -34.11 -22.17
C PRO A 410 -1.13 -34.09 -20.71
N ALA A 411 -0.92 -32.89 -20.17
CA ALA A 411 -0.41 -32.66 -18.84
C ALA A 411 -1.34 -33.20 -17.74
N SER A 412 -0.71 -33.85 -16.76
CA SER A 412 -1.28 -34.40 -15.53
C SER A 412 -2.11 -33.38 -14.72
N LYS A 413 -3.28 -33.82 -14.26
CA LYS A 413 -4.12 -33.12 -13.28
C LYS A 413 -3.37 -33.04 -11.94
N ARG A 414 -3.08 -31.83 -11.47
CA ARG A 414 -2.70 -31.60 -10.05
C ARG A 414 -3.91 -31.86 -9.15
N PRO A 415 -3.75 -32.52 -7.99
CA PRO A 415 -4.81 -32.66 -7.01
C PRO A 415 -5.19 -31.27 -6.45
N ARG A 416 -6.50 -31.04 -6.24
CA ARG A 416 -7.03 -29.79 -5.69
C ARG A 416 -6.69 -29.69 -4.20
N ARG A 417 -6.00 -28.61 -3.82
CA ARG A 417 -5.77 -28.18 -2.42
C ARG A 417 -7.08 -27.65 -1.80
N ASN A 418 -7.29 -27.92 -0.51
CA ASN A 418 -8.50 -27.52 0.23
C ASN A 418 -8.51 -26.01 0.52
N SER A 419 -9.66 -25.42 0.86
CA SER A 419 -9.78 -23.97 1.10
C SER A 419 -8.96 -23.44 2.27
N ASN A 420 -8.56 -24.30 3.21
CA ASN A 420 -7.61 -23.94 4.27
C ASN A 420 -6.18 -23.74 3.74
N ASP A 421 -5.88 -24.20 2.51
CA ASP A 421 -4.61 -23.94 1.81
C ASP A 421 -4.68 -22.69 0.88
N LEU A 422 -5.83 -22.00 0.83
CA LEU A 422 -5.99 -20.74 0.08
C LEU A 422 -5.70 -19.51 0.94
N VAL A 423 -5.55 -19.68 2.24
CA VAL A 423 -4.95 -18.68 3.12
C VAL A 423 -3.44 -18.88 3.03
N ARG A 424 -2.69 -17.80 2.81
CA ARG A 424 -1.24 -17.86 2.94
C ARG A 424 -0.90 -18.25 4.36
N THR A 425 -0.51 -19.50 4.56
CA THR A 425 -0.01 -20.02 5.83
C THR A 425 1.50 -19.79 5.96
N ASP A 426 2.20 -19.66 4.83
CA ASP A 426 3.65 -19.54 4.77
C ASP A 426 4.08 -18.09 4.50
N THR A 427 4.84 -17.55 5.44
CA THR A 427 5.33 -16.17 5.45
C THR A 427 6.51 -15.92 4.52
N ALA A 428 7.10 -16.99 3.96
CA ALA A 428 8.15 -16.92 2.95
C ALA A 428 7.59 -16.69 1.53
N GLU A 429 6.29 -16.85 1.30
CA GLU A 429 5.68 -16.55 0.02
C GLU A 429 5.63 -15.04 -0.26
N ARG A 430 6.02 -14.62 -1.48
CA ARG A 430 6.02 -13.21 -1.90
C ARG A 430 4.68 -12.54 -1.63
N LYS A 431 4.67 -11.60 -0.69
CA LYS A 431 3.54 -10.69 -0.44
C LYS A 431 3.21 -9.96 -1.76
N ILE A 432 1.94 -9.65 -2.02
CA ILE A 432 1.58 -8.80 -3.17
C ILE A 432 2.30 -7.45 -3.11
N THR A 433 2.62 -6.98 -1.89
CA THR A 433 3.45 -5.80 -1.65
C THR A 433 4.89 -5.94 -2.15
N SER A 434 5.42 -7.16 -2.33
CA SER A 434 6.75 -7.40 -2.93
C SER A 434 6.71 -7.46 -4.47
N MET A 435 5.52 -7.44 -5.08
CA MET A 435 5.36 -7.26 -6.53
C MET A 435 5.19 -5.78 -6.91
N PHE A 436 5.01 -4.90 -5.93
CA PHE A 436 5.33 -3.48 -6.08
C PHE A 436 6.84 -3.35 -5.88
N THR A 437 7.58 -3.25 -6.99
CA THR A 437 9.03 -3.17 -6.96
C THR A 437 9.48 -1.91 -6.23
N ARG A 438 10.17 -2.12 -5.11
CA ARG A 438 11.24 -1.25 -4.62
C ARG A 438 12.23 -1.02 -5.77
N ALA A 439 12.36 0.21 -6.25
CA ALA A 439 13.52 0.61 -7.04
C ALA A 439 14.80 0.31 -6.24
N GLY A 440 15.79 -0.32 -6.86
CA GLY A 440 16.99 -0.82 -6.16
C GLY A 440 17.81 0.29 -5.49
N PRO A 441 18.68 -0.08 -4.53
CA PRO A 441 19.62 0.86 -3.93
C PRO A 441 20.80 1.06 -4.88
N SER A 442 20.85 2.22 -5.52
CA SER A 442 22.11 2.82 -5.96
C SER A 442 22.11 4.24 -5.42
N GLU A 443 23.03 4.46 -4.48
CA GLU A 443 23.57 5.72 -3.97
C GLU A 443 22.95 7.00 -4.55
N SER A 444 22.23 7.74 -3.69
CA SER A 444 22.20 9.21 -3.62
C SER A 444 21.15 9.61 -2.58
N ALA A 445 21.63 9.91 -1.37
CA ALA A 445 20.89 10.71 -0.40
C ALA A 445 21.01 12.18 -0.80
N ALA A 446 19.88 12.87 -1.04
CA ALA A 446 19.67 14.30 -0.78
C ALA A 446 18.25 14.76 -1.21
N SER A 447 17.44 15.00 -0.19
CA SER A 447 16.43 16.06 0.00
C SER A 447 15.55 16.58 -1.17
N ALA A 448 14.25 16.37 -1.00
CA ALA A 448 13.24 17.38 -1.32
C ALA A 448 12.25 17.48 -0.14
N GLU A 449 12.33 18.57 0.59
CA GLU A 449 11.31 19.03 1.54
C GLU A 449 10.13 19.62 0.75
N GLN A 450 8.92 19.18 1.07
CA GLN A 450 7.71 19.98 0.96
C GLN A 450 7.15 20.12 2.38
N ALA A 451 7.05 21.36 2.83
CA ALA A 451 6.63 21.72 4.18
C ALA A 451 5.14 21.41 4.40
N GLY A 452 4.85 20.72 5.50
CA GLY A 452 3.49 20.47 5.95
C GLY A 452 3.25 19.21 6.78
N GLU A 453 4.28 18.58 7.38
CA GLU A 453 4.16 17.50 8.38
C GLU A 453 5.53 17.34 9.07
N PRO A 454 5.63 17.14 10.40
CA PRO A 454 6.91 16.89 11.05
C PRO A 454 7.42 15.51 10.63
N SER A 455 8.31 15.51 9.63
CA SER A 455 9.04 14.34 9.14
C SER A 455 9.88 13.75 10.27
N ALA A 456 9.39 12.71 10.93
CA ALA A 456 10.18 11.92 11.87
C ALA A 456 10.86 10.73 11.15
N ALA A 457 11.82 11.07 10.29
CA ALA A 457 12.98 10.21 10.21
C ALA A 457 13.85 10.56 11.44
N PRO A 458 14.30 9.59 12.26
CA PRO A 458 15.34 9.89 13.24
C PRO A 458 16.51 10.52 12.49
N GLU A 459 17.17 11.51 13.10
CA GLU A 459 18.38 12.17 12.58
C GLU A 459 19.23 11.16 11.80
N VAL A 460 19.67 11.54 10.61
CA VAL A 460 20.53 10.68 9.79
C VAL A 460 21.80 10.42 10.60
N LEU A 461 21.81 9.30 11.33
CA LEU A 461 22.96 8.88 12.12
C LEU A 461 24.08 8.58 11.13
N GLU A 462 25.09 9.45 11.10
CA GLU A 462 26.28 9.25 10.29
C GLU A 462 27.09 8.11 10.90
N TYR A 463 27.37 7.07 10.10
CA TYR A 463 28.16 5.93 10.52
C TYR A 463 29.53 6.02 9.90
N GLU A 464 30.56 6.10 10.74
CA GLU A 464 31.93 5.88 10.31
C GLU A 464 32.25 4.38 10.33
N SER A 465 32.82 3.88 9.23
CA SER A 465 33.26 2.49 9.16
C SER A 465 34.69 2.41 9.69
N ALA A 466 34.88 1.73 10.82
CA ALA A 466 36.21 1.43 11.34
C ALA A 466 36.75 0.14 10.72
N ASP A 467 37.99 0.15 10.22
CA ASP A 467 38.71 -1.01 9.66
C ASP A 467 39.18 -2.01 10.74
N ARG A 468 38.43 -2.16 11.84
CA ARG A 468 38.79 -3.06 12.95
C ARG A 468 38.54 -4.51 12.55
N GLU A 469 39.54 -5.36 12.69
CA GLU A 469 39.41 -6.81 12.46
C GLU A 469 38.48 -7.44 13.50
N THR A 470 37.63 -8.37 13.07
CA THR A 470 36.70 -9.08 13.96
C THR A 470 37.46 -10.05 14.87
N VAL A 471 37.29 -9.88 16.18
CA VAL A 471 37.96 -10.70 17.19
C VAL A 471 37.11 -11.92 17.51
N GLN A 472 37.64 -13.12 17.29
CA GLN A 472 36.93 -14.34 17.65
C GLN A 472 36.92 -14.55 19.17
N CYS A 473 35.73 -14.50 19.79
CA CYS A 473 35.58 -14.79 21.21
C CYS A 473 35.91 -16.27 21.53
N ARG A 474 37.02 -16.51 22.23
CA ARG A 474 37.49 -17.86 22.61
C ARG A 474 37.13 -18.26 24.04
N LEU A 475 36.61 -17.33 24.85
CA LEU A 475 36.27 -17.51 26.25
C LEU A 475 35.24 -18.63 26.47
N ASN A 476 35.51 -19.52 27.41
CA ASN A 476 34.62 -20.64 27.73
C ASN A 476 33.35 -20.19 28.45
N SER A 477 33.44 -19.15 29.30
CA SER A 477 32.33 -18.48 29.98
C SER A 477 31.26 -18.03 28.99
N VAL A 478 31.63 -17.26 27.96
CA VAL A 478 30.71 -16.76 26.93
C VAL A 478 30.15 -17.91 26.07
N LYS A 479 30.96 -18.92 25.75
CA LYS A 479 30.48 -20.12 25.03
C LYS A 479 29.43 -20.89 25.83
N GLN A 480 29.64 -21.01 27.15
CA GLN A 480 28.68 -21.65 28.05
C GLN A 480 27.38 -20.85 28.14
N LEU A 481 27.45 -19.52 28.27
CA LEU A 481 26.25 -18.65 28.27
C LEU A 481 25.47 -18.76 26.95
N ARG A 482 26.16 -18.79 25.80
CA ARG A 482 25.52 -19.05 24.49
C ARG A 482 24.89 -20.45 24.42
N HIS A 483 25.47 -21.43 25.10
CA HIS A 483 24.92 -22.78 25.15
C HIS A 483 23.66 -22.83 26.04
N GLU A 484 23.66 -22.15 27.18
CA GLU A 484 22.52 -22.05 28.09
C GLU A 484 21.29 -21.43 27.42
N VAL A 485 21.49 -20.38 26.61
CA VAL A 485 20.41 -19.82 25.78
C VAL A 485 19.85 -20.85 24.78
N ARG A 486 20.71 -21.70 24.19
CA ARG A 486 20.26 -22.75 23.25
C ARG A 486 19.55 -23.90 23.96
N GLU A 487 19.96 -24.26 25.16
CA GLU A 487 19.29 -25.29 25.97
C GLU A 487 17.91 -24.82 26.43
N ASP A 488 17.76 -23.52 26.72
CA ASP A 488 16.47 -22.91 27.09
C ASP A 488 15.61 -22.52 25.87
N MET A 489 16.05 -22.84 24.65
CA MET A 489 15.31 -22.55 23.43
C MET A 489 13.96 -23.27 23.41
N HIS A 490 12.90 -22.53 23.14
CA HIS A 490 11.59 -23.05 22.77
C HIS A 490 11.47 -23.13 21.25
N GLY A 491 11.45 -24.35 20.71
CA GLY A 491 11.43 -24.61 19.26
C GLY A 491 10.26 -23.93 18.54
N GLU A 492 9.01 -24.21 18.95
CA GLU A 492 7.82 -23.69 18.26
C GLU A 492 7.76 -22.16 18.26
N LEU A 493 8.07 -21.53 19.39
CA LEU A 493 8.10 -20.08 19.53
C LEU A 493 9.21 -19.43 18.69
N THR A 494 10.37 -20.07 18.60
CA THR A 494 11.47 -19.62 17.74
C THR A 494 11.05 -19.68 16.26
N GLU A 495 10.35 -20.74 15.86
CA GLU A 495 9.78 -20.84 14.52
C GLU A 495 8.76 -19.73 14.26
N ILE A 496 7.88 -19.43 15.23
CA ILE A 496 6.91 -18.33 15.14
C ILE A 496 7.64 -16.99 14.91
N PHE A 497 8.67 -16.66 15.70
CA PHE A 497 9.44 -15.44 15.47
C PHE A 497 10.21 -15.46 14.14
N SER A 498 10.74 -16.60 13.69
CA SER A 498 11.43 -16.68 12.40
C SER A 498 10.49 -16.47 11.20
N ALA A 499 9.22 -16.82 11.37
CA ALA A 499 8.20 -16.74 10.33
C ALA A 499 7.15 -15.65 10.59
N HIS A 500 7.30 -14.77 11.57
CA HIS A 500 6.22 -13.82 11.85
C HIS A 500 6.03 -12.76 10.75
N THR A 501 4.82 -12.21 10.71
CA THR A 501 4.51 -10.92 10.09
C THR A 501 4.09 -9.95 11.18
N PHE A 502 4.78 -8.83 11.27
CA PHE A 502 4.38 -7.72 12.13
C PHE A 502 3.06 -7.12 11.63
N VAL A 503 2.07 -6.99 12.53
CA VAL A 503 0.76 -6.41 12.24
C VAL A 503 0.73 -4.94 12.68
N GLY A 504 1.10 -4.66 13.94
CA GLY A 504 1.11 -3.30 14.49
C GLY A 504 1.38 -3.26 15.98
N ILE A 505 1.64 -2.07 16.52
CA ILE A 505 1.70 -1.84 17.97
C ILE A 505 0.27 -1.65 18.48
N VAL A 506 -0.08 -2.38 19.53
CA VAL A 506 -1.41 -2.38 20.15
C VAL A 506 -1.44 -1.40 21.33
N ASP A 507 -0.44 -1.44 22.20
CA ASP A 507 -0.39 -0.56 23.37
C ASP A 507 1.05 -0.07 23.60
N ASP A 508 1.26 1.23 23.39
CA ASP A 508 2.57 1.87 23.56
C ASP A 508 2.98 2.00 25.05
N GLN A 509 2.03 1.96 25.99
CA GLN A 509 2.32 2.05 27.44
C GLN A 509 2.73 0.70 28.00
N ARG A 510 1.96 -0.33 27.66
CA ARG A 510 2.21 -1.72 28.09
C ARG A 510 3.24 -2.43 27.22
N ARG A 511 3.74 -1.77 26.17
CA ARG A 511 4.66 -2.31 25.17
C ARG A 511 4.14 -3.57 24.48
N LEU A 512 2.88 -3.55 24.06
CA LEU A 512 2.24 -4.68 23.40
C LEU A 512 2.20 -4.48 21.89
N ALA A 513 2.62 -5.49 21.14
CA ALA A 513 2.54 -5.53 19.69
C ALA A 513 1.88 -6.81 19.20
N ALA A 514 1.16 -6.72 18.09
CA ALA A 514 0.51 -7.84 17.45
C ALA A 514 1.39 -8.41 16.34
N ILE A 515 1.60 -9.73 16.37
CA ILE A 515 2.20 -10.46 15.26
C ILE A 515 1.29 -11.58 14.78
N GLN A 516 1.38 -11.86 13.49
CA GLN A 516 0.79 -13.03 12.89
C GLN A 516 1.88 -14.09 12.67
N GLY A 517 1.70 -15.25 13.28
CA GLY A 517 2.49 -16.46 13.05
C GLY A 517 1.61 -17.52 12.42
N GLU A 518 1.89 -17.89 11.18
CA GLU A 518 1.06 -18.80 10.39
C GLU A 518 -0.44 -18.40 10.39
N VAL A 519 -1.26 -19.21 11.07
CA VAL A 519 -2.72 -19.14 11.18
C VAL A 519 -3.13 -18.54 12.52
N LYS A 520 -2.18 -18.13 13.39
CA LYS A 520 -2.45 -17.63 14.74
C LYS A 520 -2.02 -16.17 14.88
N LEU A 521 -2.79 -15.42 15.66
CA LEU A 521 -2.51 -14.04 16.05
C LEU A 521 -2.03 -14.02 17.49
N TYR A 522 -0.87 -13.45 17.71
CA TYR A 522 -0.23 -13.34 19.02
C TYR A 522 -0.09 -11.88 19.42
N LEU A 523 -0.30 -11.62 20.72
CA LEU A 523 0.05 -10.37 21.38
C LEU A 523 1.36 -10.59 22.13
N ILE A 524 2.33 -9.71 21.91
CA ILE A 524 3.70 -9.84 22.39
C ILE A 524 4.10 -8.59 23.17
N ASP A 525 4.66 -8.76 24.36
CA ASP A 525 5.43 -7.71 25.02
C ASP A 525 6.73 -7.51 24.25
N TYR A 526 6.77 -6.49 23.39
CA TYR A 526 7.94 -6.21 22.57
C TYR A 526 9.12 -5.74 23.42
N GLY A 527 8.90 -5.23 24.63
CA GLY A 527 9.97 -4.88 25.56
C GLY A 527 10.71 -6.12 26.04
N ARG A 528 9.98 -7.18 26.41
CA ARG A 528 10.58 -8.47 26.80
C ARG A 528 11.25 -9.17 25.63
N ALA A 529 10.63 -9.14 24.44
CA ALA A 529 11.25 -9.67 23.23
C ALA A 529 12.54 -8.91 22.84
N CYS A 530 12.55 -7.57 22.95
CA CYS A 530 13.76 -6.77 22.77
C CYS A 530 14.84 -7.15 23.77
N TYR A 531 14.48 -7.35 25.04
CA TYR A 531 15.42 -7.72 26.10
C TYR A 531 16.15 -9.03 25.77
N GLU A 532 15.40 -10.09 25.46
CA GLU A 532 15.96 -11.40 25.09
C GLU A 532 16.85 -11.29 23.84
N TYR A 533 16.38 -10.55 22.82
CA TYR A 533 17.15 -10.33 21.60
C TYR A 533 18.48 -9.60 21.87
N LEU A 534 18.44 -8.51 22.63
CA LEU A 534 19.61 -7.68 22.94
C LEU A 534 20.62 -8.43 23.81
N TYR A 535 20.14 -9.27 24.74
CA TYR A 535 21.00 -10.16 25.53
C TYR A 535 21.74 -11.16 24.62
N GLN A 536 21.02 -11.82 23.72
CA GLN A 536 21.61 -12.77 22.76
C GLN A 536 22.59 -12.09 21.79
N LEU A 537 22.27 -10.87 21.36
CA LEU A 537 23.14 -10.06 20.53
C LEU A 537 24.42 -9.67 21.28
N GLY A 538 24.31 -9.24 22.53
CA GLY A 538 25.47 -8.93 23.38
C GLY A 538 26.37 -10.15 23.62
N LEU A 539 25.79 -11.33 23.78
CA LEU A 539 26.57 -12.57 23.84
C LEU A 539 27.22 -12.91 22.50
N THR A 540 26.56 -12.65 21.38
CA THR A 540 27.04 -13.00 20.02
C THR A 540 28.16 -12.09 19.56
N ASP A 541 27.99 -10.79 19.76
CA ASP A 541 28.91 -9.73 19.34
C ASP A 541 29.91 -9.34 20.44
N PHE A 542 30.03 -10.17 21.47
CA PHE A 542 30.98 -9.99 22.58
C PHE A 542 32.40 -9.70 22.05
N GLY A 543 32.99 -8.58 22.50
CA GLY A 543 34.30 -8.07 22.02
C GLY A 543 34.28 -7.35 20.66
N ASN A 544 33.12 -7.24 20.00
CA ASN A 544 32.97 -6.72 18.64
C ASN A 544 31.82 -5.70 18.50
N PHE A 545 31.43 -5.05 19.59
CA PHE A 545 30.39 -4.01 19.58
C PHE A 545 30.82 -2.82 18.70
N GLY A 546 29.86 -2.12 18.10
CA GLY A 546 30.15 -0.77 17.59
C GLY A 546 30.32 0.22 18.75
N THR A 547 30.56 1.50 18.45
CA THR A 547 30.69 2.54 19.48
C THR A 547 29.77 3.72 19.16
N ILE A 548 29.21 4.30 20.22
CA ILE A 548 28.52 5.59 20.23
C ILE A 548 29.44 6.54 20.98
N GLN A 549 29.96 7.56 20.32
CA GLN A 549 30.89 8.52 20.94
C GLN A 549 30.15 9.75 21.47
N PHE A 550 30.55 10.24 22.64
CA PHE A 550 30.06 11.49 23.20
C PHE A 550 31.03 12.64 22.88
N SER A 551 30.48 13.75 22.38
CA SER A 551 31.22 14.97 22.11
C SER A 551 30.40 16.18 22.58
N PRO A 552 30.74 16.80 23.73
CA PRO A 552 31.83 16.47 24.64
C PRO A 552 31.59 15.18 25.45
N ALA A 553 32.65 14.63 26.06
CA ALA A 553 32.54 13.50 27.00
C ALA A 553 31.70 13.90 28.23
N LEU A 554 31.01 12.91 28.83
CA LEU A 554 30.07 13.16 29.93
C LEU A 554 30.72 12.86 31.30
N ASP A 555 30.46 13.68 32.32
CA ASP A 555 30.99 13.42 33.67
C ASP A 555 30.26 12.22 34.33
N LEU A 556 31.01 11.17 34.69
CA LEU A 556 30.45 9.95 35.28
C LEU A 556 29.82 10.19 36.65
N ARG A 557 30.45 11.03 37.50
CA ARG A 557 29.96 11.27 38.87
C ARG A 557 28.68 12.10 38.84
N GLU A 558 28.58 13.04 37.91
CA GLU A 558 27.35 13.82 37.69
C GLU A 558 26.18 12.90 37.27
N LEU A 559 26.41 12.01 36.29
CA LEU A 559 25.39 11.04 35.86
C LEU A 559 24.95 10.10 37.00
N LEU A 560 25.91 9.60 37.78
CA LEU A 560 25.60 8.73 38.93
C LEU A 560 24.81 9.47 40.02
N ARG A 561 25.14 10.74 40.30
CA ARG A 561 24.41 11.59 41.26
C ARG A 561 22.96 11.78 40.82
N MET A 562 22.72 12.09 39.55
CA MET A 562 21.35 12.22 39.00
C MET A 562 20.51 10.95 39.25
N ALA A 563 21.11 9.76 39.06
CA ALA A 563 20.41 8.50 39.29
C ALA A 563 20.16 8.22 40.79
N ALA A 564 21.16 8.48 41.64
CA ALA A 564 21.07 8.26 43.09
C ALA A 564 20.00 9.15 43.73
N GLU A 565 19.86 10.41 43.29
CA GLU A 565 18.81 11.32 43.72
C GLU A 565 17.41 10.82 43.31
N VAL A 566 17.26 10.30 42.09
CA VAL A 566 15.99 9.74 41.62
C VAL A 566 15.60 8.49 42.41
N GLU A 567 16.54 7.60 42.72
CA GLU A 567 16.26 6.41 43.53
C GLU A 567 15.95 6.78 44.99
N LYS A 568 16.67 7.75 45.57
CA LYS A 568 16.37 8.29 46.90
C LYS A 568 14.95 8.85 46.98
N ASN A 569 14.51 9.59 45.95
CA ASN A 569 13.17 10.15 45.90
C ASN A 569 12.06 9.10 45.69
N ALA A 570 12.38 7.94 45.10
CA ALA A 570 11.42 6.85 44.86
C ALA A 570 11.20 5.96 46.10
N ILE A 571 12.18 5.87 46.99
CA ILE A 571 12.10 5.08 48.23
C ILE A 571 11.33 5.91 49.28
N SER A 572 10.05 5.61 49.47
CA SER A 572 9.14 6.34 50.39
C SER A 572 9.30 5.97 51.88
N SER A 573 10.40 5.32 52.28
CA SER A 573 10.64 4.91 53.68
C SER A 573 11.66 5.83 54.37
N PRO A 574 11.30 6.50 55.48
CA PRO A 574 12.17 7.44 56.19
C PRO A 574 13.28 6.81 57.04
N ASP A 575 13.41 5.47 57.08
CA ASP A 575 14.31 4.76 58.02
C ASP A 575 15.60 4.18 57.37
N GLU A 576 15.87 4.42 56.09
CA GLU A 576 17.14 4.06 55.44
C GLU A 576 17.74 5.28 54.70
N ASP A 577 18.26 6.26 55.45
CA ASP A 577 19.11 7.31 54.88
C ASP A 577 20.46 6.67 54.51
N PHE A 578 20.61 6.24 53.25
CA PHE A 578 21.91 5.90 52.69
C PHE A 578 22.57 7.15 52.11
N ASP A 579 23.87 7.30 52.33
CA ASP A 579 24.64 8.44 51.85
C ASP A 579 24.85 8.33 50.33
N THR A 580 24.16 9.19 49.58
CA THR A 580 24.17 9.22 48.11
C THR A 580 25.56 9.49 47.55
N GLU A 581 26.37 10.32 48.20
CA GLU A 581 27.72 10.64 47.72
C GLU A 581 28.64 9.44 47.90
N THR A 582 28.56 8.72 49.04
CA THR A 582 29.37 7.51 49.22
C THR A 582 29.00 6.38 48.26
N LEU A 583 27.74 6.30 47.84
CA LEU A 583 27.28 5.35 46.83
C LEU A 583 27.84 5.72 45.45
N VAL A 584 27.73 7.00 45.06
CA VAL A 584 28.26 7.53 43.80
C VAL A 584 29.76 7.29 43.72
N ASP A 585 30.51 7.62 44.76
CA ASP A 585 31.95 7.45 44.79
C ASP A 585 32.35 5.97 44.67
N ARG A 586 31.66 5.08 45.40
CA ARG A 586 31.92 3.64 45.34
C ARG A 586 31.68 3.07 43.94
N VAL A 587 30.57 3.42 43.29
CA VAL A 587 30.25 2.92 41.95
C VAL A 587 31.18 3.55 40.90
N ALA A 588 31.48 4.84 41.00
CA ALA A 588 32.41 5.52 40.10
C ALA A 588 33.80 4.88 40.17
N ASP A 589 34.35 4.69 41.37
CA ASP A 589 35.68 4.13 41.56
C ASP A 589 35.74 2.68 41.05
N GLN A 590 34.69 1.88 41.29
CA GLN A 590 34.56 0.51 40.81
C GLN A 590 34.55 0.43 39.26
N LEU A 591 33.84 1.35 38.58
CA LEU A 591 33.82 1.41 37.11
C LEU A 591 35.15 1.90 36.54
N ILE A 592 35.79 2.89 37.18
CA ILE A 592 37.09 3.42 36.76
C ILE A 592 38.20 2.36 36.93
N GLU A 593 38.17 1.58 38.02
CA GLU A 593 39.11 0.47 38.24
C GLU A 593 39.01 -0.60 37.15
N ARG A 594 37.80 -0.85 36.63
CA ARG A 594 37.51 -1.89 35.63
C ARG A 594 37.41 -1.36 34.19
N ARG A 595 37.79 -0.11 33.93
CA ARG A 595 37.67 0.56 32.62
C ARG A 595 38.35 -0.17 31.46
N GLU A 596 39.50 -0.83 31.70
CA GLU A 596 40.23 -1.56 30.65
C GLU A 596 39.42 -2.77 30.17
N MET A 597 38.82 -3.50 31.11
CA MET A 597 37.95 -4.64 30.82
C MET A 597 36.67 -4.21 30.09
N LEU A 598 36.07 -3.11 30.53
CA LEU A 598 34.88 -2.54 29.90
C LEU A 598 35.14 -2.09 28.46
N LEU A 599 36.32 -1.52 28.20
CA LEU A 599 36.75 -1.15 26.86
C LEU A 599 37.03 -2.39 26.00
N GLU A 600 37.77 -3.37 26.51
CA GLU A 600 38.18 -4.56 25.74
C GLU A 600 36.99 -5.42 25.32
N TYR A 601 36.08 -5.73 26.24
CA TYR A 601 34.98 -6.67 25.97
C TYR A 601 33.70 -6.01 25.50
N PHE A 602 33.40 -4.80 25.98
CA PHE A 602 32.13 -4.13 25.72
C PHE A 602 32.29 -2.85 24.90
N ASN A 603 33.50 -2.39 24.57
CA ASN A 603 33.71 -1.09 23.94
C ASN A 603 32.99 0.06 24.69
N LEU A 604 32.98 0.00 26.02
CA LEU A 604 32.52 1.08 26.89
C LEU A 604 33.76 1.79 27.43
N GLU A 605 33.96 3.04 27.02
CA GLU A 605 35.18 3.80 27.33
C GLU A 605 34.93 4.84 28.42
N ILE A 606 35.69 4.71 29.52
CA ILE A 606 35.73 5.67 30.62
C ILE A 606 37.16 6.20 30.74
N SER A 607 37.32 7.52 30.71
CA SER A 607 38.60 8.18 30.85
C SER A 607 39.16 7.99 32.27
N PRO A 608 40.49 8.04 32.48
CA PRO A 608 41.07 7.99 33.81
C PRO A 608 40.61 9.12 34.74
N ALA A 609 40.10 10.23 34.18
CA ALA A 609 39.54 11.35 34.92
C ALA A 609 38.08 11.12 35.37
N GLY A 610 37.44 10.02 34.93
CA GLY A 610 36.05 9.72 35.25
C GLY A 610 35.05 10.31 34.24
N GLU A 611 35.43 10.47 32.98
CA GLU A 611 34.54 10.93 31.92
C GLU A 611 34.12 9.75 31.04
N LEU A 612 32.83 9.64 30.73
CA LEU A 612 32.29 8.65 29.81
C LEU A 612 32.48 9.14 28.37
N VAL A 613 33.35 8.46 27.63
CA VAL A 613 33.76 8.82 26.26
C VAL A 613 32.90 8.10 25.23
N SER A 614 32.58 6.81 25.45
CA SER A 614 31.78 6.03 24.50
C SER A 614 30.94 4.92 25.14
N LEU A 615 29.88 4.51 24.43
CA LEU A 615 29.02 3.37 24.76
C LEU A 615 29.02 2.30 23.64
N PRO A 616 28.79 1.02 23.98
CA PRO A 616 28.60 -0.04 22.98
C PRO A 616 27.40 0.23 22.08
N LEU A 617 27.55 0.19 20.76
CA LEU A 617 26.44 0.16 19.80
C LEU A 617 26.04 -1.30 19.52
N LEU A 618 24.84 -1.69 19.95
CA LEU A 618 24.32 -3.06 19.76
C LEU A 618 23.61 -3.22 18.40
N VAL A 619 22.76 -2.26 18.03
CA VAL A 619 21.89 -2.37 16.85
C VAL A 619 22.07 -1.16 15.96
N LYS A 620 22.44 -1.38 14.70
CA LYS A 620 22.55 -0.29 13.70
C LYS A 620 21.17 0.35 13.47
N GLY A 621 21.14 1.68 13.43
CA GLY A 621 19.93 2.47 13.22
C GLY A 621 19.13 2.74 14.50
N TYR A 622 19.57 2.25 15.66
CA TYR A 622 18.86 2.42 16.93
C TYR A 622 19.78 2.95 18.03
N THR A 623 19.39 4.11 18.57
CA THR A 623 20.02 4.71 19.75
C THR A 623 19.18 4.37 20.98
N PRO A 624 19.77 3.85 22.07
CA PRO A 624 19.02 3.55 23.29
C PRO A 624 18.47 4.83 23.92
N PRO A 625 17.40 4.75 24.74
CA PRO A 625 16.89 5.92 25.45
C PRO A 625 17.92 6.46 26.43
N ILE A 626 18.59 7.58 26.06
CA ILE A 626 19.65 8.20 26.87
C ILE A 626 19.16 8.62 28.26
N VAL A 627 17.84 8.84 28.43
CA VAL A 627 17.20 9.08 29.73
C VAL A 627 17.48 7.95 30.74
N LYS A 628 17.74 6.72 30.28
CA LYS A 628 18.06 5.57 31.13
C LYS A 628 19.55 5.47 31.49
N LEU A 629 20.42 6.26 30.87
CA LEU A 629 21.88 6.13 31.00
C LEU A 629 22.37 6.33 32.45
N PRO A 630 21.94 7.38 33.18
CA PRO A 630 22.27 7.53 34.61
C PRO A 630 21.97 6.28 35.43
N ARG A 631 20.74 5.76 35.31
CA ARG A 631 20.26 4.59 36.06
C ARG A 631 21.01 3.32 35.67
N PHE A 632 21.32 3.14 34.39
CA PHE A 632 22.12 2.02 33.91
C PHE A 632 23.51 2.02 34.57
N LEU A 633 24.22 3.14 34.53
CA LEU A 633 25.56 3.27 35.13
C LEU A 633 25.54 3.02 36.64
N LEU A 634 24.53 3.53 37.35
CA LEU A 634 24.39 3.28 38.79
C LEU A 634 24.15 1.80 39.11
N ARG A 635 23.35 1.10 38.30
CA ARG A 635 23.05 -0.32 38.48
C ARG A 635 24.24 -1.22 38.22
N LEU A 636 25.21 -0.82 37.40
CA LEU A 636 26.41 -1.61 37.15
C LEU A 636 27.21 -1.91 38.43
N GLY A 637 27.15 -1.03 39.44
CA GLY A 637 27.81 -1.28 40.72
C GLY A 637 27.26 -2.53 41.43
N PRO A 638 26.01 -2.51 41.92
CA PRO A 638 25.43 -3.59 42.73
C PRO A 638 24.81 -4.75 41.93
N ALA A 639 24.38 -4.54 40.69
CA ALA A 639 23.67 -5.57 39.91
C ALA A 639 24.59 -6.48 39.10
N VAL A 640 25.85 -6.08 38.91
CA VAL A 640 26.85 -6.89 38.20
C VAL A 640 27.73 -7.61 39.22
N ASP A 641 27.93 -8.92 39.01
CA ASP A 641 28.83 -9.71 39.84
C ASP A 641 30.26 -9.61 39.31
N TRP A 642 31.08 -8.77 39.94
CA TRP A 642 32.47 -8.54 39.52
C TRP A 642 33.49 -9.56 40.03
N SER A 643 33.02 -10.57 40.79
CA SER A 643 33.87 -11.56 41.46
C SER A 643 34.14 -12.80 40.59
N GLU A 644 33.12 -13.27 39.87
CA GLU A 644 33.21 -14.44 38.99
C GLU A 644 33.10 -14.04 37.51
N GLU A 645 34.03 -14.51 36.67
CA GLU A 645 34.09 -14.14 35.24
C GLU A 645 32.76 -14.39 34.51
N LYS A 646 32.18 -15.59 34.65
CA LYS A 646 30.96 -15.97 33.95
C LYS A 646 29.76 -15.14 34.44
N ALA A 647 29.60 -14.99 35.76
CA ALA A 647 28.52 -14.22 36.35
C ALA A 647 28.63 -12.73 36.01
N CYS A 648 29.85 -12.18 35.96
CA CYS A 648 30.14 -10.82 35.50
C CYS A 648 29.61 -10.58 34.09
N PHE A 649 30.01 -11.43 33.13
CA PHE A 649 29.58 -11.27 31.74
C PHE A 649 28.07 -11.47 31.57
N GLU A 650 27.47 -12.42 32.28
CA GLU A 650 26.02 -12.62 32.24
C GLU A 650 25.28 -11.38 32.76
N THR A 651 25.57 -10.97 34.00
CA THR A 651 24.87 -9.89 34.68
C THR A 651 25.10 -8.53 33.99
N PHE A 652 26.30 -8.27 33.50
CA PHE A 652 26.59 -7.06 32.72
C PHE A 652 25.80 -7.01 31.41
N VAL A 653 25.81 -8.10 30.62
CA VAL A 653 25.08 -8.13 29.34
C VAL A 653 23.56 -8.04 29.57
N ARG A 654 23.05 -8.57 30.68
CA ARG A 654 21.65 -8.41 31.08
C ARG A 654 21.30 -6.96 31.44
N GLU A 655 22.14 -6.25 32.18
CA GLU A 655 21.92 -4.83 32.46
C GLU A 655 22.05 -3.97 31.20
N LEU A 656 23.00 -4.31 30.33
CA LEU A 656 23.15 -3.67 29.01
C LEU A 656 21.91 -3.89 28.14
N ALA A 657 21.35 -5.11 28.12
CA ALA A 657 20.10 -5.38 27.41
C ALA A 657 18.94 -4.55 28.00
N THR A 658 18.80 -4.47 29.32
CA THR A 658 17.78 -3.63 29.98
C THR A 658 17.87 -2.15 29.57
N PHE A 659 19.09 -1.62 29.46
CA PHE A 659 19.32 -0.24 29.02
C PHE A 659 18.85 -0.01 27.59
N TYR A 660 19.12 -0.95 26.68
CA TYR A 660 18.79 -0.85 25.27
C TYR A 660 17.31 -1.09 24.94
N VAL A 661 16.53 -1.72 25.83
CA VAL A 661 15.09 -1.93 25.62
C VAL A 661 14.36 -0.58 25.43
N PRO A 662 13.43 -0.45 24.46
CA PRO A 662 12.64 0.76 24.30
C PRO A 662 11.90 1.19 25.57
N GLU A 663 11.73 2.49 25.79
CA GLU A 663 11.01 3.00 26.96
C GLU A 663 9.48 2.78 26.87
N PRO A 664 8.78 2.54 28.00
CA PRO A 664 7.33 2.70 28.03
C PRO A 664 6.99 4.18 27.88
N LEU A 665 6.06 4.50 26.98
CA LEU A 665 5.67 5.89 26.74
C LEU A 665 4.61 6.35 27.77
N PRO A 666 4.65 7.61 28.22
CA PRO A 666 3.69 8.14 29.20
C PRO A 666 2.26 8.15 28.68
N ALA A 667 1.29 8.17 29.61
CA ALA A 667 -0.14 8.26 29.28
C ALA A 667 -0.45 9.62 28.66
N LEU A 668 -1.20 9.62 27.57
CA LEU A 668 -1.75 10.85 27.02
C LEU A 668 -2.81 11.40 28.00
N PRO A 669 -2.78 12.69 28.36
CA PRO A 669 -3.79 13.27 29.24
C PRO A 669 -5.12 13.42 28.49
N GLY A 670 -6.17 12.70 28.91
CA GLY A 670 -7.52 12.80 28.35
C GLY A 670 -8.12 11.47 27.89
N ASP A 671 -9.36 11.49 27.39
CA ASP A 671 -10.01 10.31 26.80
C ASP A 671 -9.55 10.13 25.35
N PRO A 672 -8.84 9.04 25.00
CA PRO A 672 -8.17 8.87 23.70
C PRO A 672 -9.07 8.85 22.46
N GLU A 673 -10.39 8.72 22.59
CA GLU A 673 -11.32 8.93 21.46
C GLU A 673 -11.58 10.41 21.15
N SER A 674 -11.23 11.32 22.07
CA SER A 674 -11.46 12.77 21.96
C SER A 674 -10.20 13.61 21.74
N LEU A 675 -9.02 12.99 21.83
CA LEU A 675 -7.73 13.66 21.69
C LEU A 675 -7.34 13.81 20.22
N ARG A 676 -7.19 15.05 19.75
CA ARG A 676 -6.66 15.35 18.42
C ARG A 676 -5.14 15.25 18.47
N GLU A 677 -4.49 14.91 17.36
CA GLU A 677 -3.01 14.83 17.29
C GLU A 677 -2.31 16.16 17.64
N GLU A 678 -3.05 17.27 17.54
CA GLU A 678 -2.62 18.63 17.91
C GLU A 678 -2.55 18.89 19.42
N ASP A 679 -3.24 18.08 20.25
CA ASP A 679 -3.29 18.24 21.71
C ASP A 679 -2.10 17.55 22.42
N ILE A 680 -1.29 16.78 21.69
CA ILE A 680 -0.15 16.03 22.22
C ILE A 680 1.11 16.92 22.13
N PRO A 681 1.86 17.11 23.24
CA PRO A 681 3.12 17.83 23.21
C PRO A 681 4.08 17.29 22.15
N ASP A 682 4.73 18.19 21.41
CA ASP A 682 5.56 17.86 20.25
C ASP A 682 6.71 16.90 20.62
N ASP A 683 7.29 17.03 21.81
CA ASP A 683 8.35 16.16 22.34
C ASP A 683 7.86 14.72 22.57
N VAL A 684 6.64 14.56 23.09
CA VAL A 684 5.99 13.26 23.29
C VAL A 684 5.65 12.62 21.95
N ARG A 685 5.18 13.42 20.97
CA ARG A 685 4.85 12.95 19.63
C ARG A 685 6.08 12.40 18.90
N VAL A 686 7.19 13.15 18.91
CA VAL A 686 8.47 12.73 18.29
C VAL A 686 9.02 11.47 18.96
N ARG A 687 9.04 11.41 20.30
CA ARG A 687 9.49 10.20 21.05
C ARG A 687 8.66 8.98 20.69
N ARG A 688 7.34 9.13 20.62
CA ARG A 688 6.42 8.04 20.24
C ARG A 688 6.68 7.55 18.82
N GLN A 689 6.95 8.45 17.89
CA GLN A 689 7.27 8.09 16.51
C GLN A 689 8.62 7.37 16.39
N HIS A 690 9.65 7.80 17.13
CA HIS A 690 10.95 7.11 17.18
C HIS A 690 10.82 5.67 17.71
N VAL A 691 10.10 5.46 18.81
CA VAL A 691 9.89 4.12 19.36
C VAL A 691 9.14 3.23 18.39
N ARG A 692 8.07 3.74 17.76
CA ARG A 692 7.30 2.98 16.76
C ARG A 692 8.15 2.59 15.55
N HIS A 693 8.95 3.53 15.03
CA HIS A 693 9.87 3.26 13.94
C HIS A 693 10.91 2.18 14.31
N ALA A 694 11.53 2.29 15.50
CA ALA A 694 12.50 1.32 15.98
C ALA A 694 11.89 -0.08 16.11
N VAL A 695 10.71 -0.19 16.73
CA VAL A 695 10.01 -1.47 16.91
C VAL A 695 9.67 -2.09 15.55
N GLN A 696 9.03 -1.33 14.65
CA GLN A 696 8.54 -1.84 13.37
C GLN A 696 9.64 -2.14 12.36
N HIS A 697 10.64 -1.26 12.22
CA HIS A 697 11.60 -1.31 11.13
C HIS A 697 12.97 -1.85 11.52
N ILE A 698 13.26 -1.96 12.82
CA ILE A 698 14.55 -2.44 13.32
C ILE A 698 14.35 -3.75 14.07
N PHE A 699 13.59 -3.75 15.18
CA PHE A 699 13.50 -4.89 16.09
C PHE A 699 12.74 -6.08 15.50
N PHE A 700 11.51 -5.90 15.00
CA PHE A 700 10.76 -7.04 14.44
C PHE A 700 11.46 -7.70 13.23
N PRO A 701 12.04 -6.95 12.27
CA PRO A 701 12.89 -7.54 11.24
C PRO A 701 14.12 -8.28 11.81
N ALA A 702 14.73 -7.75 12.86
CA ALA A 702 15.87 -8.38 13.53
C ALA A 702 15.48 -9.66 14.29
N PHE A 703 14.32 -9.67 14.95
CA PHE A 703 13.77 -10.87 15.60
C PHE A 703 13.58 -12.00 14.59
N LYS A 704 13.05 -11.65 13.41
CA LYS A 704 12.86 -12.61 12.33
C LYS A 704 14.16 -13.28 11.88
N ALA A 705 15.25 -12.53 11.91
CA ALA A 705 16.54 -13.01 11.40
C ALA A 705 17.33 -13.83 12.42
N ARG A 706 17.25 -13.49 13.72
CA ARG A 706 18.24 -13.97 14.71
C ARG A 706 17.71 -14.24 16.12
N LEU A 707 16.45 -13.93 16.46
CA LEU A 707 15.96 -14.18 17.82
C LEU A 707 15.71 -15.67 18.04
N VAL A 708 16.33 -16.21 19.09
CA VAL A 708 16.00 -17.52 19.65
C VAL A 708 15.03 -17.30 20.81
N ALA A 709 13.81 -17.83 20.72
CA ALA A 709 12.83 -17.60 21.78
C ALA A 709 13.07 -18.58 22.94
N THR A 710 13.29 -18.06 24.14
CA THR A 710 13.50 -18.84 25.37
C THR A 710 12.18 -19.22 26.04
N ARG A 711 12.18 -20.20 26.94
CA ARG A 711 10.96 -20.60 27.69
C ARG A 711 10.43 -19.45 28.57
N SER A 712 11.35 -18.65 29.13
CA SER A 712 11.06 -17.38 29.83
C SER A 712 10.18 -16.41 29.02
N LEU A 713 10.40 -16.33 27.69
CA LEU A 713 9.61 -15.46 26.82
C LEU A 713 8.18 -16.00 26.58
N MET A 714 7.99 -17.31 26.64
CA MET A 714 6.69 -17.95 26.45
C MET A 714 5.76 -17.73 27.65
N GLU A 715 6.28 -17.86 28.87
CA GLU A 715 5.48 -17.81 30.10
C GLU A 715 4.92 -16.41 30.37
N ASP A 716 5.73 -15.37 30.13
CA ASP A 716 5.42 -14.00 30.57
C ASP A 716 5.38 -12.95 29.45
N GLY A 717 5.64 -13.33 28.19
CA GLY A 717 5.82 -12.38 27.09
C GLY A 717 4.83 -12.49 25.94
N ILE A 718 4.09 -13.60 25.83
CA ILE A 718 3.33 -13.94 24.61
C ILE A 718 1.96 -14.52 24.95
N LEU A 719 0.93 -13.97 24.32
CA LEU A 719 -0.45 -14.42 24.46
C LEU A 719 -1.03 -14.75 23.08
N GLU A 720 -1.53 -15.98 22.91
CA GLU A 720 -2.32 -16.34 21.73
C GLU A 720 -3.72 -15.72 21.85
N VAL A 721 -4.05 -14.80 20.94
CA VAL A 721 -5.33 -14.07 20.97
C VAL A 721 -6.40 -14.80 20.15
N ALA A 722 -6.03 -15.30 18.97
CA ALA A 722 -6.97 -15.97 18.08
C ALA A 722 -6.27 -16.87 17.06
N SER A 723 -6.99 -17.89 16.59
CA SER A 723 -6.61 -18.68 15.41
C SER A 723 -7.55 -18.36 14.25
N LEU A 724 -7.00 -18.08 13.07
CA LEU A 724 -7.74 -17.86 11.80
C LEU A 724 -8.72 -19.01 11.53
N LYS A 725 -8.37 -20.28 11.81
CA LYS A 725 -9.30 -21.42 11.66
C LYS A 725 -10.52 -21.31 12.61
N GLY A 726 -10.32 -20.78 13.82
CA GLY A 726 -11.38 -20.54 14.79
C GLY A 726 -12.22 -19.30 14.49
N LEU A 727 -11.60 -18.26 13.91
CA LEU A 727 -12.25 -17.01 13.53
C LEU A 727 -13.32 -17.23 12.43
N TYR A 728 -13.09 -18.17 11.51
CA TYR A 728 -14.00 -18.49 10.42
C TYR A 728 -15.12 -19.48 10.77
N HIS A 729 -15.00 -20.23 11.87
CA HIS A 729 -15.99 -21.26 12.23
C HIS A 729 -17.12 -20.77 13.14
N ASP A 730 -16.90 -19.75 13.98
CA ASP A 730 -17.90 -19.26 14.94
C ASP A 730 -18.48 -17.90 14.50
N LYS A 731 -19.57 -17.94 13.72
CA LYS A 731 -20.46 -16.77 13.46
C LYS A 731 -21.12 -16.18 14.74
N LEU A 732 -20.74 -16.66 15.94
CA LEU A 732 -21.23 -16.22 17.25
C LEU A 732 -20.21 -15.41 18.07
N CYS A 733 -19.09 -14.97 17.49
CA CYS A 733 -18.02 -14.33 18.25
C CYS A 733 -18.36 -12.94 18.84
N LYS A 734 -19.42 -12.25 18.36
CA LYS A 734 -19.89 -10.99 18.97
C LYS A 734 -20.50 -11.16 20.37
N LYS A 735 -20.82 -12.38 20.84
CA LYS A 735 -21.39 -12.63 22.18
C LYS A 735 -20.52 -13.47 23.12
N LYS A 736 -19.54 -14.23 22.62
CA LYS A 736 -18.71 -15.11 23.47
C LYS A 736 -17.53 -14.41 24.15
N ILE A 737 -17.00 -13.35 23.55
CA ILE A 737 -15.79 -12.69 24.04
C ILE A 737 -16.06 -11.79 25.28
N MET A 738 -17.32 -11.42 25.53
CA MET A 738 -17.70 -10.74 26.78
C MET A 738 -17.98 -11.69 27.96
N TRP A 739 -17.96 -13.01 27.76
CA TRP A 739 -18.21 -13.99 28.81
C TRP A 739 -17.40 -15.28 28.59
N GLN A 740 -16.10 -15.25 28.87
CA GLN A 740 -15.36 -16.45 29.23
C GLN A 740 -14.57 -16.22 30.52
N LYS A 741 -15.26 -16.47 31.64
CA LYS A 741 -14.61 -17.02 32.83
C LYS A 741 -13.92 -18.34 32.43
N THR A 742 -12.63 -18.42 32.72
CA THR A 742 -11.84 -19.63 33.02
C THR A 742 -12.34 -20.93 32.39
N LYS A 743 -11.73 -21.36 31.27
CA LYS A 743 -11.68 -22.78 30.89
C LYS A 743 -10.29 -23.15 30.36
N THR A 744 -9.54 -23.75 31.27
CA THR A 744 -8.35 -24.58 31.06
C THR A 744 -8.62 -25.69 30.05
N TYR A 745 -7.70 -25.90 29.09
CA TYR A 745 -7.63 -27.14 28.32
C TYR A 745 -6.53 -28.04 28.88
N ASN A 746 -6.98 -29.23 29.24
CA ASN A 746 -6.21 -30.34 29.80
C ASN A 746 -5.59 -31.12 28.64
N THR A 747 -4.27 -31.18 28.57
CA THR A 747 -3.54 -32.29 27.95
C THR A 747 -2.61 -32.84 29.00
N GLY A 748 -2.81 -34.10 29.38
CA GLY A 748 -2.14 -34.75 30.49
C GLY A 748 -0.63 -34.76 30.31
N ASP A 749 0.06 -34.03 31.16
CA ASP A 749 0.89 -34.59 32.21
C ASP A 749 0.98 -33.57 33.36
N SER A 750 1.04 -34.08 34.57
CA SER A 750 0.84 -33.39 35.86
C SER A 750 1.82 -32.25 36.14
N LEU A 751 1.33 -31.07 36.58
CA LEU A 751 1.54 -30.52 37.96
C LEU A 751 1.14 -29.01 38.12
N VAL A 752 0.26 -28.81 39.12
CA VAL A 752 0.03 -27.66 40.03
C VAL A 752 -0.54 -26.33 39.51
N VAL A 753 -1.81 -26.13 39.89
CA VAL A 753 -2.54 -24.87 40.01
C VAL A 753 -1.88 -23.96 41.06
N THR A 754 -1.55 -22.73 40.70
CA THR A 754 -1.37 -21.65 41.68
C THR A 754 -2.32 -20.50 41.38
N ASP A 755 -2.94 -19.99 42.45
CA ASP A 755 -3.99 -18.97 42.46
C ASP A 755 -3.50 -17.62 41.87
N PRO A 756 -4.24 -17.00 40.92
CA PRO A 756 -3.86 -15.71 40.32
C PRO A 756 -3.85 -14.52 41.29
N THR A 757 -4.30 -14.66 42.54
CA THR A 757 -4.11 -13.61 43.56
C THR A 757 -2.67 -13.51 44.08
N THR A 758 -1.83 -14.51 43.81
CA THR A 758 -0.47 -14.61 44.37
C THR A 758 0.66 -14.43 43.35
N ASN A 759 0.38 -14.39 42.04
CA ASN A 759 1.42 -14.24 41.01
C ASN A 759 1.35 -12.85 40.33
N PRO A 760 2.30 -11.93 40.62
CA PRO A 760 2.32 -10.59 40.05
C PRO A 760 2.61 -10.56 38.54
N ALA A 761 3.18 -11.63 37.95
CA ALA A 761 3.55 -11.69 36.54
C ALA A 761 2.34 -11.80 35.59
N LEU A 762 1.27 -12.50 35.97
CA LEU A 762 0.05 -12.61 35.16
C LEU A 762 -0.79 -11.33 35.13
N ARG A 763 -0.59 -10.40 36.08
CA ARG A 763 -1.33 -9.12 36.11
C ARG A 763 -0.96 -8.17 34.97
N SER A 764 0.27 -8.24 34.44
CA SER A 764 0.75 -7.33 33.39
C SER A 764 0.12 -7.63 32.02
N LEU A 765 -0.21 -8.89 31.75
CA LEU A 765 -0.81 -9.37 30.50
C LEU A 765 -2.34 -9.52 30.57
N THR A 766 -2.94 -9.57 31.77
CA THR A 766 -4.40 -9.64 31.91
C THR A 766 -5.08 -8.33 31.50
N LEU A 767 -6.06 -8.45 30.60
CA LEU A 767 -6.95 -7.36 30.20
C LEU A 767 -7.89 -7.05 31.39
N GLY A 768 -7.82 -5.83 31.94
CA GLY A 768 -8.80 -5.37 32.92
C GLY A 768 -10.20 -5.25 32.30
N GLU A 769 -11.25 -5.27 33.12
CA GLU A 769 -12.66 -5.24 32.70
C GLU A 769 -13.01 -4.06 31.76
N ARG A 770 -12.20 -2.99 31.74
CA ARG A 770 -12.37 -1.81 30.88
C ARG A 770 -11.51 -1.76 29.62
N THR A 771 -10.49 -2.64 29.46
CA THR A 771 -9.51 -2.58 28.36
C THR A 771 -9.67 -3.68 27.30
N GLY A 772 -10.38 -4.77 27.63
CA GLY A 772 -10.63 -5.90 26.71
C GLY A 772 -11.34 -5.55 25.39
N PRO A 773 -12.44 -4.77 25.40
CA PRO A 773 -13.17 -4.40 24.18
C PRO A 773 -12.36 -3.50 23.24
N ARG A 774 -11.50 -2.65 23.80
CA ARG A 774 -10.75 -1.61 23.09
C ARG A 774 -9.54 -2.17 22.33
N ILE A 775 -8.83 -3.13 22.93
CA ILE A 775 -7.71 -3.84 22.27
C ILE A 775 -8.22 -4.73 21.12
N LEU A 776 -9.42 -5.31 21.24
CA LEU A 776 -10.05 -6.02 20.12
C LEU A 776 -10.43 -5.06 18.98
N TYR A 777 -10.84 -3.84 19.28
CA TYR A 777 -11.15 -2.80 18.30
C TYR A 777 -9.88 -2.31 17.57
N GLU A 778 -8.80 -2.05 18.31
CA GLU A 778 -7.50 -1.66 17.74
C GLU A 778 -6.84 -2.82 16.98
N LEU A 779 -6.92 -4.06 17.47
CA LEU A 779 -6.50 -5.24 16.71
C LEU A 779 -7.31 -5.41 15.42
N TRP A 780 -8.61 -5.08 15.40
CA TRP A 780 -9.45 -5.13 14.20
C TRP A 780 -9.11 -4.01 13.20
N SER A 781 -8.89 -2.81 13.71
CA SER A 781 -8.41 -1.64 12.97
C SER A 781 -7.03 -1.87 12.34
N LEU A 782 -6.08 -2.44 13.09
CA LEU A 782 -4.72 -2.71 12.64
C LEU A 782 -4.58 -3.96 11.75
N SER A 783 -5.48 -4.94 11.89
CA SER A 783 -5.47 -6.17 11.07
C SER A 783 -6.16 -6.00 9.72
N GLY A 784 -6.69 -4.81 9.40
CA GLY A 784 -7.40 -4.54 8.16
C GLY A 784 -8.69 -5.34 8.02
N PHE A 785 -9.28 -5.80 9.13
CA PHE A 785 -10.59 -6.43 9.13
C PHE A 785 -11.66 -5.35 9.34
N CYS A 786 -12.20 -4.83 8.23
CA CYS A 786 -13.40 -3.99 8.28
C CYS A 786 -14.60 -4.81 8.81
N CYS A 787 -15.07 -4.41 9.97
CA CYS A 787 -16.49 -4.38 10.27
C CYS A 787 -16.68 -3.27 11.32
N GLU A 788 -17.76 -2.51 11.25
CA GLU A 788 -18.16 -1.61 12.33
C GLU A 788 -19.19 -2.29 13.25
N PRO A 789 -19.30 -1.87 14.52
CA PRO A 789 -20.33 -2.35 15.44
C PRO A 789 -21.64 -1.54 15.26
N GLN A 790 -22.73 -2.23 14.92
CA GLN A 790 -24.08 -1.66 15.04
C GLN A 790 -24.47 -1.51 16.52
N ALA A 791 -24.51 -0.26 17.02
CA ALA A 791 -25.27 0.07 18.23
C ALA A 791 -26.76 0.10 17.87
N LYS A 792 -27.54 -0.81 18.45
CA LYS A 792 -29.01 -0.79 18.38
C LYS A 792 -29.55 -0.01 19.57
N GLU A 793 -29.97 1.22 19.34
CA GLU A 793 -31.00 1.84 20.18
C GLU A 793 -32.32 1.12 19.91
N LYS A 794 -32.88 0.49 20.94
CA LYS A 794 -34.28 0.09 20.97
C LYS A 794 -35.02 1.14 21.78
N GLU A 795 -35.81 1.95 21.09
CA GLU A 795 -36.98 2.58 21.68
C GLU A 795 -37.99 1.48 22.02
N ASP A 796 -38.29 1.33 23.31
CA ASP A 796 -39.61 0.91 23.77
C ASP A 796 -39.99 1.90 24.87
N GLY A 797 -41.03 2.69 24.60
CA GLY A 797 -41.53 3.72 25.49
C GLY A 797 -42.27 3.15 26.70
N GLY A 798 -42.16 3.84 27.83
CA GLY A 798 -43.11 3.71 28.94
C GLY A 798 -42.51 3.79 30.34
N SER A 799 -42.39 5.02 30.87
CA SER A 799 -42.74 5.38 32.26
C SER A 799 -42.29 4.42 33.38
N ARG A 800 -41.15 4.71 34.04
CA ARG A 800 -41.04 5.01 35.49
C ARG A 800 -39.59 4.98 35.98
N SER A 801 -39.33 5.87 36.93
CA SER A 801 -38.23 5.86 37.91
C SER A 801 -36.92 6.54 37.50
N LEU A 802 -36.94 7.88 37.59
CA LEU A 802 -35.93 8.61 38.34
C LEU A 802 -35.72 7.96 39.72
N ASP A 803 -34.52 8.11 40.28
CA ASP A 803 -34.09 7.81 41.67
C ASP A 803 -33.40 6.47 41.96
N ILE A 804 -32.21 6.16 41.40
CA ILE A 804 -31.21 5.28 42.09
C ILE A 804 -29.72 5.66 41.84
N PHE A 805 -29.36 6.92 41.60
CA PHE A 805 -27.93 7.33 41.66
C PHE A 805 -27.73 8.65 42.43
N LYS A 806 -28.28 8.68 43.65
CA LYS A 806 -27.82 9.52 44.76
C LYS A 806 -27.86 8.67 46.03
N ARG A 807 -26.84 7.82 46.23
CA ARG A 807 -26.38 7.37 47.56
C ARG A 807 -25.16 6.46 47.43
N ALA A 808 -24.22 6.72 48.32
CA ALA A 808 -23.01 5.97 48.65
C ALA A 808 -21.76 6.26 47.78
N THR A 809 -21.03 7.27 48.26
CA THR A 809 -19.59 7.27 48.60
C THR A 809 -18.62 6.54 47.68
#